data_AF-A0ABD3V1S8-F1
#
_entry.id   AF-A0ABD3V1S8-F1
#
_cell.length_a   1.000
_cell.length_b   1.000
_cell.length_c   1.000
_cell.angle_alpha   90.00
_cell.angle_beta   90.00
_cell.angle_gamma   90.00
#
_symmetry.space_group_name_H-M   'P 1'
#
loop_
_entity.id
_entity.type
_entity.pdbx_description
1 polymer ?
#
loop_
_entity_poly.entity_id
_entity_poly.type
_entity_poly.pdbx_seq_one_letter_code
_entity_poly.pdbx_strand_id
1 'polypeptide(L)'
;MTLINYSSEPFTKTSDSVFVTKAFTGLIISVYKMNDNNSVDEEREGKDDQRSWNSITTIPDDYRTRTRSHEECSTSVNLGPFREGLPIPPEDENIMSYYESLQYILYETGYPETVDRTNQPISVQKDEVSICILSSPVQCMSILMEGSRRCPGNSLLVLSTTWLSKMKSETREGLCSLYVHKAIAFGLAGRTFLETYKPPRRVTYFVNFFTKACTDGQRHDGMQVEADLDCPMSSSMKLTRLTDDNLWTRGMMSKAGLAFPATVAFVYNSDMVYPNQEPDVSVVHVEQNKTNLKEIVDAGVRNFLERCAHNEVKMIAVKPSGVMWNVCSGVSFHWSHECEEIISDVMERFDVICQGDGVLVETFIETIKPNITANVPGWACTDTCAVRMRSIVCRNHDDTPVTTNISCGLNTMTEPVHEDNSIPHSLNTTLVALGVCDETEVARFEEDVRQKGAALLERIICHENDLGTAERGGLQAQSDVIGIDFVITRKNGVLTPVAFKVKSHDCMTNCQIYENVYTAEEGISVGPWVQTMIARSQKYVLAGKKILVIGAGGYNKAFIWPAAQDMGVKVMLVDANPDHFAAEEVSEFIYYDFSNHYQDDSHAVRIYQLLKKKNKKVDGCLTFWEDCVPLAAKLCKLFNLKGPSIMGAMNAKNKSSTLSMLRKKTVNVPNLPRTYLYTSWFTSLRGKADLENVIKMHKFPLVMKLEYGSSAVGVVLVKNAEELEEKYLELSTTFQKDEDYFGIGLGHGNTVMVMEYIGGTEHDVDLIIFEGRLVAAFVSDNGPTRDKTFTETAACMPSSLPYDKQRQLINAAYQCCTEIGLDNGVFNVEMKMISTGPKLVEINGRMGGFYLRDWIKKLYAVDLVMCAFLVSCGIKPYCPELKPKGQFMGFLCIPSLHNHILNDPDTLSRRQELESKRIIHFNQFDEHAVIGKDGFEEPFASIAVMENNISSAKQKLLEIAKDFNITSPAYNIADFLKDFET
;
A
#
# COMPACT_ATOMS: atom_id res chain seq x y z
N MET A 1 -1.98 -10.05 35.43
CA MET A 1 -1.20 -10.75 34.39
C MET A 1 0.07 -11.26 35.03
N THR A 2 0.23 -12.58 35.10
CA THR A 2 1.42 -13.21 35.68
C THR A 2 2.48 -13.33 34.59
N LEU A 3 3.64 -12.71 34.81
CA LEU A 3 4.78 -12.76 33.89
C LEU A 3 5.38 -14.17 33.89
N ILE A 4 5.66 -14.72 32.71
CA ILE A 4 6.50 -15.91 32.54
C ILE A 4 7.79 -15.46 31.85
N ASN A 5 8.90 -15.56 32.56
CA ASN A 5 10.23 -15.28 32.03
C ASN A 5 10.67 -16.43 31.11
N TYR A 6 11.26 -16.09 29.97
CA TYR A 6 12.09 -17.03 29.23
C TYR A 6 13.51 -17.03 29.80
N SER A 7 13.94 -18.17 30.34
CA SER A 7 15.35 -18.44 30.66
C SER A 7 15.87 -19.54 29.72
N SER A 8 16.98 -19.26 29.06
CA SER A 8 17.68 -20.18 28.16
C SER A 8 18.44 -21.28 28.91
N GLU A 9 18.23 -22.54 28.54
CA GLU A 9 19.28 -23.57 28.42
C GLU A 9 18.75 -24.80 27.65
N PRO A 10 19.60 -25.60 26.98
CA PRO A 10 19.18 -26.62 26.03
C PRO A 10 18.98 -28.00 26.68
N PHE A 11 18.03 -28.79 26.18
CA PHE A 11 17.92 -30.22 26.55
C PHE A 11 17.89 -31.16 25.35
N THR A 12 18.42 -32.35 25.61
CA THR A 12 18.89 -33.34 24.63
C THR A 12 17.82 -34.31 24.16
N LYS A 13 18.12 -34.99 23.03
CA LYS A 13 17.40 -36.17 22.51
C LYS A 13 16.96 -37.15 23.60
N THR A 14 15.68 -37.54 23.55
CA THR A 14 15.25 -38.94 23.73
C THR A 14 14.14 -39.25 22.74
N SER A 15 14.21 -40.43 22.12
CA SER A 15 13.11 -41.05 21.39
C SER A 15 12.03 -41.52 22.35
N ASP A 16 10.77 -41.47 21.93
CA ASP A 16 9.90 -42.66 21.84
C ASP A 16 8.59 -42.31 21.11
N SER A 17 7.87 -43.33 20.65
CA SER A 17 6.89 -43.25 19.56
C SER A 17 5.47 -43.71 19.94
N VAL A 18 4.57 -43.53 18.96
CA VAL A 18 3.26 -44.21 18.75
C VAL A 18 1.98 -43.51 19.30
N PHE A 19 0.95 -43.53 18.42
CA PHE A 19 -0.45 -43.05 18.53
C PHE A 19 -0.64 -41.52 18.48
N VAL A 20 -1.35 -40.96 17.49
CA VAL A 20 -2.70 -41.33 17.04
C VAL A 20 -2.83 -41.43 15.51
N THR A 21 -3.42 -42.53 15.01
CA THR A 21 -3.87 -42.67 13.62
C THR A 21 -5.27 -43.28 13.61
N LYS A 22 -6.30 -42.50 13.23
CA LYS A 22 -7.66 -42.86 12.75
C LYS A 22 -8.68 -41.76 13.09
N ALA A 23 -8.73 -40.71 12.28
CA ALA A 23 -9.85 -39.74 12.22
C ALA A 23 -9.86 -38.96 10.88
N PHE A 24 -9.45 -39.58 9.78
CA PHE A 24 -9.37 -38.96 8.45
C PHE A 24 -9.90 -39.92 7.38
N THR A 25 -11.22 -39.96 7.21
CA THR A 25 -11.96 -40.44 6.02
C THR A 25 -13.45 -40.37 6.35
N GLY A 26 -14.15 -39.30 5.92
CA GLY A 26 -15.61 -39.24 6.09
C GLY A 26 -16.28 -37.87 6.20
N LEU A 27 -15.86 -36.84 5.44
CA LEU A 27 -16.74 -35.67 5.20
C LEU A 27 -16.42 -34.84 3.94
N ILE A 28 -16.00 -35.47 2.83
CA ILE A 28 -15.87 -34.81 1.51
C ILE A 28 -16.49 -35.67 0.39
N ILE A 29 -17.71 -36.18 0.60
CA ILE A 29 -18.56 -36.76 -0.48
C ILE A 29 -20.05 -36.52 -0.14
N SER A 30 -20.56 -35.30 -0.32
CA SER A 30 -22.02 -35.05 -0.28
C SER A 30 -22.51 -33.82 -1.07
N VAL A 31 -21.83 -33.45 -2.17
CA VAL A 31 -22.37 -32.50 -3.17
C VAL A 31 -22.19 -33.04 -4.60
N TYR A 32 -22.54 -34.31 -4.83
CA TYR A 32 -22.79 -34.88 -6.18
C TYR A 32 -23.47 -36.25 -6.06
N LYS A 33 -24.80 -36.26 -5.88
CA LYS A 33 -25.76 -37.31 -6.30
C LYS A 33 -27.16 -37.01 -5.74
N MET A 34 -28.00 -36.38 -6.55
CA MET A 34 -29.46 -36.48 -6.43
C MET A 34 -30.02 -37.01 -7.75
N ASN A 35 -30.20 -38.32 -7.80
CA ASN A 35 -31.17 -39.05 -8.61
C ASN A 35 -31.01 -40.54 -8.27
N ASP A 36 -31.84 -41.06 -7.38
CA ASP A 36 -32.76 -42.17 -7.69
C ASP A 36 -33.57 -42.60 -6.45
N ASN A 37 -34.79 -43.07 -6.69
CA ASN A 37 -35.74 -43.48 -5.65
C ASN A 37 -35.40 -44.84 -5.06
N ASN A 38 -35.58 -45.03 -3.74
CA ASN A 38 -36.64 -45.92 -3.19
C ASN A 38 -36.59 -46.09 -1.65
N SER A 39 -37.79 -46.13 -1.07
CA SER A 39 -38.27 -46.69 0.21
C SER A 39 -37.39 -47.68 1.01
N VAL A 40 -37.44 -47.61 2.35
CA VAL A 40 -38.30 -48.46 3.26
C VAL A 40 -38.07 -48.05 4.74
N ASP A 41 -39.08 -48.30 5.58
CA ASP A 41 -39.26 -47.89 6.99
C ASP A 41 -38.48 -48.67 8.09
N GLU A 42 -38.68 -48.19 9.33
CA GLU A 42 -38.80 -48.90 10.63
C GLU A 42 -37.85 -48.54 11.81
N GLU A 43 -38.48 -47.84 12.76
CA GLU A 43 -38.30 -47.73 14.22
C GLU A 43 -37.48 -48.81 14.99
N ARG A 44 -36.84 -48.42 16.12
CA ARG A 44 -37.37 -48.69 17.49
C ARG A 44 -36.56 -48.13 18.68
N GLU A 45 -37.25 -48.06 19.82
CA GLU A 45 -36.91 -47.35 21.06
C GLU A 45 -36.23 -48.19 22.17
N GLY A 46 -35.70 -47.49 23.20
CA GLY A 46 -35.65 -47.94 24.60
C GLY A 46 -34.24 -48.20 25.18
N LYS A 47 -33.98 -48.05 26.49
CA LYS A 47 -34.80 -47.59 27.64
C LYS A 47 -33.88 -47.21 28.84
N ASP A 48 -34.43 -46.50 29.84
CA ASP A 48 -33.75 -46.07 31.08
C ASP A 48 -33.26 -47.22 32.00
N ASP A 49 -32.32 -46.95 32.93
CA ASP A 49 -32.66 -46.86 34.38
C ASP A 49 -31.56 -46.23 35.30
N GLN A 50 -31.93 -45.97 36.56
CA GLN A 50 -31.33 -45.03 37.53
C GLN A 50 -30.22 -45.57 38.48
N ARG A 51 -29.42 -44.67 39.11
CA ARG A 51 -29.30 -44.48 40.62
C ARG A 51 -28.19 -43.52 41.13
N SER A 52 -28.60 -42.39 41.74
CA SER A 52 -28.40 -41.97 43.17
C SER A 52 -27.13 -42.42 43.95
N TRP A 53 -26.43 -41.63 44.79
CA TRP A 53 -26.46 -40.19 45.22
C TRP A 53 -25.26 -39.88 46.18
N ASN A 54 -24.85 -38.60 46.33
CA ASN A 54 -24.09 -37.96 47.45
C ASN A 54 -22.60 -38.38 47.70
N SER A 55 -21.61 -37.49 47.85
CA SER A 55 -21.60 -36.19 48.58
C SER A 55 -20.35 -35.30 48.31
N ILE A 56 -20.50 -33.96 48.35
CA ILE A 56 -19.48 -32.91 48.69
C ILE A 56 -18.20 -32.88 47.80
N THR A 57 -17.85 -31.83 47.04
CA THR A 57 -17.79 -30.38 47.33
C THR A 57 -18.00 -29.52 46.07
N THR A 58 -18.37 -28.25 46.23
CA THR A 58 -18.51 -27.25 45.15
C THR A 58 -17.21 -26.91 44.41
N ILE A 59 -17.24 -26.95 43.08
CA ILE A 59 -16.30 -26.29 42.16
C ILE A 59 -17.14 -25.52 41.11
N PRO A 60 -16.74 -24.32 40.62
CA PRO A 60 -17.57 -23.53 39.70
C PRO A 60 -17.83 -24.18 38.34
N ASP A 61 -18.93 -23.76 37.71
CA ASP A 61 -19.60 -24.32 36.53
C ASP A 61 -18.86 -24.08 35.19
N ASP A 62 -17.53 -24.00 35.19
CA ASP A 62 -16.73 -23.30 34.16
C ASP A 62 -15.81 -24.20 33.32
N TYR A 63 -16.13 -25.50 33.23
CA TYR A 63 -15.44 -26.48 32.36
C TYR A 63 -16.41 -27.35 31.55
N ARG A 64 -17.36 -26.72 30.85
CA ARG A 64 -17.89 -27.34 29.62
C ARG A 64 -16.81 -27.26 28.55
N THR A 65 -16.28 -28.41 28.16
CA THR A 65 -15.40 -28.54 26.99
C THR A 65 -16.06 -27.89 25.78
N ARG A 66 -15.32 -27.03 25.06
CA ARG A 66 -15.82 -26.33 23.87
C ARG A 66 -16.18 -27.32 22.76
N THR A 67 -17.43 -27.72 22.74
CA THR A 67 -18.10 -28.41 21.64
C THR A 67 -19.26 -27.53 21.18
N ARG A 68 -18.94 -26.39 20.58
CA ARG A 68 -19.82 -25.78 19.59
C ARG A 68 -19.53 -26.47 18.27
N SER A 69 -20.47 -27.23 17.73
CA SER A 69 -20.44 -27.53 16.31
C SER A 69 -20.80 -26.26 15.53
N HIS A 70 -20.34 -26.17 14.29
CA HIS A 70 -20.71 -25.07 13.38
C HIS A 70 -22.24 -24.97 13.20
N GLU A 71 -22.98 -26.06 13.43
CA GLU A 71 -24.44 -26.17 13.39
C GLU A 71 -25.19 -25.22 14.36
N GLU A 72 -24.52 -24.67 15.40
CA GLU A 72 -25.13 -23.65 16.28
C GLU A 72 -25.08 -22.22 15.69
N CYS A 73 -24.50 -22.00 14.50
CA CYS A 73 -24.50 -20.71 13.84
C CYS A 73 -25.93 -20.18 13.60
N SER A 74 -26.13 -18.89 13.86
CA SER A 74 -27.43 -18.22 13.71
C SER A 74 -27.90 -18.19 12.26
N THR A 75 -28.71 -19.17 11.85
CA THR A 75 -29.37 -19.26 10.55
C THR A 75 -30.42 -18.15 10.31
N SER A 76 -30.78 -17.37 11.33
CA SER A 76 -31.74 -16.27 11.24
C SER A 76 -31.12 -14.94 10.76
N VAL A 77 -30.39 -14.95 9.64
CA VAL A 77 -29.83 -13.75 8.99
C VAL A 77 -30.55 -13.43 7.68
N ASN A 78 -30.86 -12.15 7.43
CA ASN A 78 -31.53 -11.74 6.18
C ASN A 78 -30.51 -11.40 5.08
N LEU A 79 -30.14 -12.40 4.29
CA LEU A 79 -29.25 -12.26 3.12
C LEU A 79 -29.96 -11.77 1.85
N GLY A 80 -31.30 -11.64 1.85
CA GLY A 80 -32.10 -11.26 0.68
C GLY A 80 -31.78 -9.86 0.11
N PRO A 81 -32.40 -9.49 -1.03
CA PRO A 81 -32.14 -8.23 -1.73
C PRO A 81 -32.37 -7.01 -0.82
N PHE A 82 -31.71 -5.87 -1.10
CA PHE A 82 -31.87 -4.67 -0.26
C PHE A 82 -33.27 -4.04 -0.33
N ARG A 83 -34.08 -4.42 -1.33
CA ARG A 83 -35.49 -4.05 -1.45
C ARG A 83 -36.36 -5.26 -1.15
N GLU A 84 -37.19 -5.15 -0.11
CA GLU A 84 -38.22 -6.13 0.19
C GLU A 84 -39.19 -6.29 -0.99
N GLY A 85 -39.64 -7.52 -1.25
CA GLY A 85 -40.61 -7.84 -2.29
C GLY A 85 -40.04 -8.00 -3.71
N LEU A 86 -38.73 -7.83 -3.92
CA LEU A 86 -38.09 -8.33 -5.15
C LEU A 86 -37.95 -9.87 -5.08
N PRO A 87 -38.16 -10.59 -6.21
CA PRO A 87 -37.82 -12.01 -6.27
C PRO A 87 -36.31 -12.21 -6.10
N ILE A 88 -35.93 -13.31 -5.46
CA ILE A 88 -34.52 -13.75 -5.38
C ILE A 88 -34.12 -14.21 -6.80
N PRO A 89 -33.05 -13.66 -7.41
CA PRO A 89 -32.55 -14.15 -8.69
C PRO A 89 -32.03 -15.59 -8.58
N PRO A 90 -32.09 -16.41 -9.63
CA PRO A 90 -31.50 -17.75 -9.64
C PRO A 90 -30.01 -17.76 -9.27
N GLU A 91 -29.27 -16.71 -9.64
CA GLU A 91 -27.85 -16.57 -9.30
C GLU A 91 -27.61 -16.48 -7.78
N ASP A 92 -28.60 -16.01 -7.01
CA ASP A 92 -28.48 -15.84 -5.55
C ASP A 92 -28.91 -17.09 -4.75
N GLU A 93 -29.27 -18.20 -5.40
CA GLU A 93 -29.59 -19.48 -4.71
C GLU A 93 -28.46 -19.95 -3.78
N ASN A 94 -27.20 -19.70 -4.16
CA ASN A 94 -26.01 -20.09 -3.38
C ASN A 94 -25.59 -19.09 -2.28
N ILE A 95 -26.31 -17.97 -2.10
CA ILE A 95 -25.86 -16.88 -1.21
C ILE A 95 -25.71 -17.32 0.26
N MET A 96 -26.55 -18.25 0.72
CA MET A 96 -26.47 -18.83 2.06
C MET A 96 -25.23 -19.72 2.21
N SER A 97 -24.92 -20.55 1.22
CA SER A 97 -23.72 -21.39 1.20
C SER A 97 -22.44 -20.55 1.26
N TYR A 98 -22.41 -19.38 0.59
CA TYR A 98 -21.29 -18.44 0.72
C TYR A 98 -21.19 -17.84 2.13
N TYR A 99 -22.31 -17.50 2.77
CA TYR A 99 -22.31 -17.00 4.14
C TYR A 99 -21.88 -18.05 5.17
N GLU A 100 -22.37 -19.28 5.03
CA GLU A 100 -21.97 -20.44 5.84
C GLU A 100 -20.47 -20.74 5.67
N SER A 101 -19.97 -20.72 4.42
CA SER A 101 -18.54 -20.84 4.13
C SER A 101 -17.71 -19.78 4.83
N LEU A 102 -18.18 -18.51 4.89
CA LEU A 102 -17.50 -17.47 5.68
C LEU A 102 -17.50 -17.82 7.18
N GLN A 103 -18.63 -18.23 7.75
CA GLN A 103 -18.70 -18.58 9.18
C GLN A 103 -17.78 -19.76 9.52
N TYR A 104 -17.71 -20.76 8.64
CA TYR A 104 -16.82 -21.91 8.76
C TYR A 104 -15.34 -21.49 8.71
N ILE A 105 -14.94 -20.65 7.75
CA ILE A 105 -13.57 -20.12 7.66
C ILE A 105 -13.21 -19.31 8.92
N LEU A 106 -14.11 -18.46 9.41
CA LEU A 106 -13.89 -17.67 10.65
C LEU A 106 -13.70 -18.61 11.86
N TYR A 107 -14.51 -19.67 11.97
CA TYR A 107 -14.40 -20.67 13.01
C TYR A 107 -13.05 -21.43 12.96
N GLU A 108 -12.65 -21.95 11.80
CA GLU A 108 -11.38 -22.67 11.64
C GLU A 108 -10.15 -21.81 11.95
N THR A 109 -10.19 -20.53 11.55
CA THR A 109 -9.10 -19.57 11.78
C THR A 109 -9.13 -18.93 13.18
N GLY A 110 -10.11 -19.26 14.01
CA GLY A 110 -10.23 -18.77 15.39
C GLY A 110 -10.73 -17.32 15.51
N TYR A 111 -11.26 -16.75 14.43
CA TYR A 111 -11.92 -15.44 14.43
C TYR A 111 -13.39 -15.53 14.91
N PRO A 112 -13.97 -14.45 15.43
CA PRO A 112 -15.37 -14.44 15.84
C PRO A 112 -16.32 -14.51 14.63
N GLU A 113 -17.45 -15.19 14.81
CA GLU A 113 -18.60 -15.20 13.90
C GLU A 113 -19.02 -13.79 13.47
N THR A 114 -19.59 -13.66 12.27
CA THR A 114 -20.10 -12.40 11.73
C THR A 114 -21.26 -11.87 12.58
N VAL A 115 -21.14 -10.63 13.05
CA VAL A 115 -22.19 -9.98 13.84
C VAL A 115 -23.18 -9.29 12.91
N ASP A 116 -24.45 -9.71 12.94
CA ASP A 116 -25.54 -9.05 12.22
C ASP A 116 -25.85 -7.68 12.84
N ARG A 117 -25.76 -6.63 12.01
CA ARG A 117 -26.11 -5.23 12.31
C ARG A 117 -27.16 -4.67 11.37
N THR A 118 -27.78 -5.48 10.52
CA THR A 118 -28.73 -5.04 9.49
C THR A 118 -29.93 -4.27 10.04
N ASN A 119 -30.30 -4.55 11.31
CA ASN A 119 -31.33 -3.84 12.08
C ASN A 119 -31.00 -2.38 12.42
N GLN A 120 -29.73 -1.95 12.31
CA GLN A 120 -29.29 -0.58 12.56
C GLN A 120 -28.45 -0.07 11.37
N PRO A 121 -29.10 0.49 10.33
CA PRO A 121 -28.39 0.95 9.13
C PRO A 121 -27.30 1.98 9.44
N ILE A 122 -26.10 1.72 8.92
CA ILE A 122 -24.92 2.55 9.12
C ILE A 122 -24.98 3.79 8.20
N SER A 123 -24.71 4.95 8.78
CA SER A 123 -24.53 6.20 8.03
C SER A 123 -23.04 6.51 7.89
N VAL A 124 -22.51 6.34 6.69
CA VAL A 124 -21.10 6.63 6.33
C VAL A 124 -20.99 8.01 5.69
N GLN A 125 -19.81 8.64 5.74
CA GLN A 125 -19.58 9.89 4.98
C GLN A 125 -19.62 9.62 3.46
N LYS A 126 -20.03 10.61 2.65
CA LYS A 126 -20.19 10.45 1.19
C LYS A 126 -18.86 10.11 0.48
N ASP A 127 -17.75 10.52 1.08
CA ASP A 127 -16.42 10.57 0.48
C ASP A 127 -15.39 9.78 1.30
N GLU A 128 -15.66 8.51 1.58
CA GLU A 128 -14.71 7.61 2.29
C GLU A 128 -14.25 6.46 1.38
N VAL A 129 -12.99 6.02 1.57
CA VAL A 129 -12.43 4.81 0.95
C VAL A 129 -13.40 3.63 1.16
N SER A 130 -13.76 2.95 0.08
CA SER A 130 -14.81 1.93 0.05
C SER A 130 -14.48 0.92 -1.05
N ILE A 131 -13.75 -0.13 -0.68
CA ILE A 131 -13.33 -1.22 -1.56
C ILE A 131 -14.43 -2.27 -1.57
N CYS A 132 -15.07 -2.45 -2.71
CA CYS A 132 -16.16 -3.42 -2.89
C CYS A 132 -15.66 -4.65 -3.64
N ILE A 133 -15.76 -5.82 -3.01
CA ILE A 133 -15.36 -7.11 -3.57
C ILE A 133 -16.64 -7.95 -3.74
N LEU A 134 -17.09 -8.10 -4.98
CA LEU A 134 -18.22 -8.96 -5.36
C LEU A 134 -17.68 -10.39 -5.59
N SER A 135 -17.89 -11.29 -4.63
CA SER A 135 -17.20 -12.59 -4.60
C SER A 135 -17.82 -13.59 -3.60
N SER A 136 -17.38 -14.84 -3.70
CA SER A 136 -17.45 -15.83 -2.61
C SER A 136 -16.28 -15.60 -1.65
N PRO A 137 -16.45 -15.72 -0.32
CA PRO A 137 -15.35 -15.56 0.64
C PRO A 137 -14.18 -16.54 0.38
N VAL A 138 -14.47 -17.71 -0.19
CA VAL A 138 -13.48 -18.75 -0.51
C VAL A 138 -12.40 -18.26 -1.48
N GLN A 139 -12.71 -17.30 -2.36
CA GLN A 139 -11.80 -16.81 -3.40
C GLN A 139 -11.03 -15.54 -3.02
N CYS A 140 -11.40 -14.88 -1.91
CA CYS A 140 -10.94 -13.52 -1.62
C CYS A 140 -10.65 -13.23 -0.14
N MET A 141 -10.63 -14.24 0.74
CA MET A 141 -10.40 -14.05 2.18
C MET A 141 -9.07 -13.35 2.46
N SER A 142 -7.96 -13.71 1.79
CA SER A 142 -6.68 -12.99 1.95
C SER A 142 -6.79 -11.50 1.64
N ILE A 143 -7.54 -11.12 0.58
CA ILE A 143 -7.76 -9.73 0.18
C ILE A 143 -8.61 -9.00 1.23
N LEU A 144 -9.66 -9.66 1.73
CA LEU A 144 -10.56 -9.12 2.76
C LEU A 144 -9.83 -8.92 4.09
N MET A 145 -9.03 -9.90 4.52
CA MET A 145 -8.24 -9.88 5.76
C MET A 145 -7.12 -8.84 5.70
N GLU A 146 -6.37 -8.78 4.61
CA GLU A 146 -5.36 -7.74 4.42
C GLU A 146 -6.01 -6.35 4.33
N GLY A 147 -7.12 -6.21 3.60
CA GLY A 147 -7.95 -5.02 3.59
C GLY A 147 -8.45 -4.61 4.98
N SER A 148 -8.77 -5.58 5.86
CA SER A 148 -9.19 -5.35 7.25
C SER A 148 -8.08 -4.73 8.11
N ARG A 149 -6.83 -5.10 7.86
CA ARG A 149 -5.64 -4.58 8.56
C ARG A 149 -5.30 -3.16 8.07
N ARG A 150 -5.33 -2.95 6.74
CA ARG A 150 -4.94 -1.69 6.09
C ARG A 150 -6.02 -0.61 6.19
N CYS A 151 -7.29 -0.96 5.97
CA CYS A 151 -8.42 -0.04 5.93
C CYS A 151 -9.67 -0.62 6.65
N PRO A 152 -9.60 -0.89 7.96
CA PRO A 152 -10.66 -1.56 8.72
C PRO A 152 -12.04 -0.90 8.56
N GLY A 153 -13.04 -1.71 8.21
CA GLY A 153 -14.42 -1.28 7.94
C GLY A 153 -14.66 -0.79 6.51
N ASN A 154 -13.64 -0.82 5.64
CA ASN A 154 -13.69 -0.31 4.26
C ASN A 154 -13.43 -1.37 3.19
N SER A 155 -13.01 -2.57 3.59
CA SER A 155 -13.02 -3.77 2.76
C SER A 155 -14.37 -4.46 2.92
N LEU A 156 -15.15 -4.51 1.84
CA LEU A 156 -16.56 -4.90 1.84
C LEU A 156 -16.76 -6.12 0.94
N LEU A 157 -17.11 -7.26 1.56
CA LEU A 157 -17.55 -8.44 0.83
C LEU A 157 -19.03 -8.28 0.47
N VAL A 158 -19.33 -8.39 -0.82
CA VAL A 158 -20.69 -8.36 -1.36
C VAL A 158 -20.99 -9.71 -1.98
N LEU A 159 -22.00 -10.39 -1.45
CA LEU A 159 -22.37 -11.76 -1.85
C LEU A 159 -23.41 -11.82 -2.99
N SER A 160 -23.94 -10.67 -3.43
CA SER A 160 -24.94 -10.59 -4.51
C SER A 160 -24.94 -9.21 -5.17
N THR A 161 -25.17 -9.21 -6.49
CA THR A 161 -25.41 -7.97 -7.26
C THR A 161 -26.68 -7.24 -6.82
N THR A 162 -27.66 -7.93 -6.21
CA THR A 162 -28.88 -7.33 -5.65
C THR A 162 -28.64 -6.49 -4.39
N TRP A 163 -27.42 -6.45 -3.86
CA TRP A 163 -27.00 -5.56 -2.78
C TRP A 163 -26.41 -4.23 -3.30
N LEU A 164 -26.24 -4.11 -4.62
CA LEU A 164 -25.63 -2.97 -5.29
C LEU A 164 -26.65 -2.11 -6.05
N SER A 165 -26.29 -0.88 -6.38
CA SER A 165 -27.01 -0.06 -7.36
C SER A 165 -26.09 0.88 -8.12
N LYS A 166 -26.35 1.08 -9.41
CA LYS A 166 -25.69 2.10 -10.25
C LYS A 166 -26.54 3.36 -10.33
N MET A 167 -25.91 4.52 -10.19
CA MET A 167 -26.52 5.82 -10.41
C MET A 167 -25.62 6.65 -11.35
N LYS A 168 -26.18 7.57 -12.14
CA LYS A 168 -25.37 8.46 -13.00
C LYS A 168 -24.35 9.21 -12.16
N SER A 169 -23.10 9.27 -12.61
CA SER A 169 -22.04 9.96 -11.90
C SER A 169 -22.31 11.46 -11.85
N GLU A 170 -22.17 12.06 -10.67
CA GLU A 170 -22.25 13.51 -10.48
C GLU A 170 -21.01 14.24 -11.04
N THR A 171 -19.91 13.52 -11.29
CA THR A 171 -18.59 14.11 -11.60
C THR A 171 -18.01 13.72 -12.95
N ARG A 172 -18.53 12.65 -13.59
CA ARG A 172 -18.05 12.19 -14.91
C ARG A 172 -19.24 11.90 -15.84
N GLU A 173 -19.42 12.75 -16.85
CA GLU A 173 -20.50 12.59 -17.84
C GLU A 173 -20.40 11.24 -18.58
N GLY A 174 -21.55 10.62 -18.85
CA GLY A 174 -21.63 9.30 -19.49
C GLY A 174 -21.37 8.09 -18.58
N LEU A 175 -20.79 8.28 -17.38
CA LEU A 175 -20.46 7.19 -16.46
C LEU A 175 -21.44 7.04 -15.29
N CYS A 176 -21.34 5.91 -14.59
CA CYS A 176 -22.13 5.57 -13.41
C CYS A 176 -21.24 5.42 -12.16
N SER A 177 -21.68 5.98 -11.04
CA SER A 177 -21.14 5.64 -9.72
C SER A 177 -21.86 4.41 -9.17
N LEU A 178 -21.10 3.47 -8.61
CA LEU A 178 -21.62 2.26 -7.95
C LEU A 178 -21.83 2.51 -6.45
N TYR A 179 -22.87 1.92 -5.88
CA TYR A 179 -23.23 2.06 -4.47
C TYR A 179 -23.61 0.73 -3.83
N VAL A 180 -23.21 0.54 -2.57
CA VAL A 180 -23.48 -0.62 -1.72
C VAL A 180 -24.61 -0.30 -0.74
N HIS A 181 -25.65 -1.14 -0.71
CA HIS A 181 -26.77 -1.05 0.24
C HIS A 181 -26.65 -2.04 1.39
N LYS A 182 -26.01 -3.20 1.14
CA LYS A 182 -25.72 -4.25 2.12
C LYS A 182 -24.34 -4.85 1.82
N ALA A 183 -23.55 -5.18 2.83
CA ALA A 183 -22.29 -5.90 2.70
C ALA A 183 -21.87 -6.57 4.01
N ILE A 184 -20.85 -7.42 3.95
CA ILE A 184 -20.10 -7.88 5.11
C ILE A 184 -18.82 -7.05 5.20
N ALA A 185 -18.75 -6.16 6.19
CA ALA A 185 -17.63 -5.27 6.41
C ALA A 185 -16.54 -5.94 7.28
N PHE A 186 -15.30 -5.93 6.80
CA PHE A 186 -14.15 -6.51 7.50
C PHE A 186 -13.42 -5.46 8.34
N GLY A 187 -13.43 -5.63 9.66
CA GLY A 187 -12.75 -4.78 10.65
C GLY A 187 -11.51 -5.42 11.27
N LEU A 188 -10.82 -4.68 12.14
CA LEU A 188 -9.59 -5.11 12.79
C LEU A 188 -9.74 -6.47 13.51
N ALA A 189 -8.68 -7.28 13.45
CA ALA A 189 -8.58 -8.60 14.09
C ALA A 189 -9.71 -9.57 13.67
N GLY A 190 -9.97 -9.65 12.36
CA GLY A 190 -10.92 -10.60 11.76
C GLY A 190 -12.39 -10.40 12.13
N ARG A 191 -12.74 -9.26 12.75
CA ARG A 191 -14.14 -8.97 13.10
C ARG A 191 -14.94 -8.62 11.86
N THR A 192 -15.97 -9.40 11.57
CA THR A 192 -16.87 -9.20 10.42
C THR A 192 -18.25 -8.73 10.87
N PHE A 193 -18.87 -7.85 10.07
CA PHE A 193 -20.18 -7.26 10.37
C PHE A 193 -21.08 -7.29 9.15
N LEU A 194 -22.25 -7.94 9.24
CA LEU A 194 -23.28 -7.86 8.19
C LEU A 194 -24.05 -6.55 8.37
N GLU A 195 -23.85 -5.59 7.48
CA GLU A 195 -24.31 -4.21 7.62
C GLU A 195 -25.20 -3.78 6.46
N THR A 196 -26.17 -2.91 6.75
CA THR A 196 -26.94 -2.14 5.74
C THR A 196 -26.54 -0.67 5.81
N TYR A 197 -26.60 0.05 4.68
CA TYR A 197 -26.13 1.44 4.57
C TYR A 197 -27.27 2.39 4.21
N LYS A 198 -27.41 3.48 4.97
CA LYS A 198 -28.42 4.53 4.73
C LYS A 198 -27.86 5.93 5.04
N PRO A 199 -27.56 6.77 4.02
CA PRO A 199 -27.63 6.50 2.58
C PRO A 199 -26.68 5.36 2.15
N PRO A 200 -26.90 4.75 0.97
CA PRO A 200 -26.01 3.70 0.48
C PRO A 200 -24.59 4.24 0.23
N ARG A 201 -23.60 3.39 0.47
CA ARG A 201 -22.19 3.74 0.49
C ARG A 201 -21.62 3.76 -0.93
N ARG A 202 -20.97 4.85 -1.35
CA ARG A 202 -20.33 4.95 -2.68
C ARG A 202 -19.13 4.01 -2.75
N VAL A 203 -19.00 3.24 -3.83
CA VAL A 203 -17.81 2.43 -4.13
C VAL A 203 -16.73 3.34 -4.71
N THR A 204 -15.50 3.17 -4.24
CA THR A 204 -14.34 3.96 -4.68
C THR A 204 -13.23 3.09 -5.29
N TYR A 205 -13.34 1.77 -5.17
CA TYR A 205 -12.60 0.78 -5.95
C TYR A 205 -13.43 -0.52 -6.01
N PHE A 206 -13.51 -1.18 -7.17
CA PHE A 206 -14.37 -2.35 -7.39
C PHE A 206 -13.59 -3.56 -7.92
N VAL A 207 -13.84 -4.74 -7.32
CA VAL A 207 -13.32 -6.05 -7.76
C VAL A 207 -14.51 -6.99 -7.97
N ASN A 208 -14.49 -7.73 -9.07
CA ASN A 208 -15.49 -8.74 -9.37
C ASN A 208 -14.83 -10.12 -9.58
N PHE A 209 -15.28 -11.11 -8.80
CA PHE A 209 -15.00 -12.54 -8.96
C PHE A 209 -16.24 -13.31 -9.46
N PHE A 210 -17.44 -12.71 -9.45
CA PHE A 210 -18.62 -13.29 -10.09
C PHE A 210 -18.64 -13.00 -11.59
N THR A 211 -17.60 -13.50 -12.25
CA THR A 211 -17.50 -13.62 -13.72
C THR A 211 -17.74 -15.08 -14.12
N LYS A 212 -18.09 -15.32 -15.38
CA LYS A 212 -18.29 -16.67 -15.91
C LYS A 212 -17.02 -17.54 -15.79
N ALA A 213 -15.85 -16.91 -15.95
CA ALA A 213 -14.52 -17.53 -15.88
C ALA A 213 -14.11 -17.95 -14.47
N CYS A 214 -14.46 -17.14 -13.46
CA CYS A 214 -14.09 -17.36 -12.06
C CYS A 214 -15.13 -18.17 -11.26
N THR A 215 -16.24 -18.58 -11.89
CA THR A 215 -17.33 -19.33 -11.22
C THR A 215 -17.66 -20.65 -11.93
N ASP A 216 -16.77 -21.14 -12.81
CA ASP A 216 -17.00 -22.31 -13.67
C ASP A 216 -18.37 -22.30 -14.39
N GLY A 217 -18.79 -21.11 -14.82
CA GLY A 217 -20.07 -20.89 -15.47
C GLY A 217 -21.29 -20.74 -14.55
N GLN A 218 -21.16 -20.87 -13.23
CA GLN A 218 -22.30 -20.78 -12.29
C GLN A 218 -22.96 -19.38 -12.23
N ARG A 219 -22.21 -18.30 -12.50
CA ARG A 219 -22.75 -16.92 -12.46
C ARG A 219 -22.46 -16.11 -13.72
N HIS A 220 -23.42 -15.25 -14.09
CA HIS A 220 -23.34 -14.32 -15.22
C HIS A 220 -23.76 -12.88 -14.83
N ASP A 221 -24.10 -12.61 -13.57
CA ASP A 221 -24.79 -11.39 -13.13
C ASP A 221 -23.87 -10.18 -12.96
N GLY A 222 -22.59 -10.38 -12.62
CA GLY A 222 -21.61 -9.29 -12.48
C GLY A 222 -21.36 -8.48 -13.77
N MET A 223 -21.64 -9.06 -14.94
CA MET A 223 -21.27 -8.53 -16.26
C MET A 223 -21.84 -7.13 -16.56
N GLN A 224 -23.08 -6.83 -16.15
CA GLN A 224 -23.68 -5.50 -16.36
C GLN A 224 -23.28 -4.48 -15.29
N VAL A 225 -22.77 -4.93 -14.13
CA VAL A 225 -22.37 -4.05 -13.04
C VAL A 225 -21.10 -3.28 -13.43
N GLU A 226 -20.13 -3.98 -14.03
CA GLU A 226 -18.84 -3.44 -14.48
C GLU A 226 -18.92 -2.32 -15.53
N ALA A 227 -19.94 -2.31 -16.39
CA ALA A 227 -20.02 -1.38 -17.52
C ALA A 227 -20.08 0.10 -17.09
N ASP A 228 -19.36 0.98 -17.77
CA ASP A 228 -19.44 2.43 -17.61
C ASP A 228 -19.21 2.94 -16.17
N LEU A 229 -18.48 2.19 -15.33
CA LEU A 229 -18.18 2.62 -13.96
C LEU A 229 -17.19 3.80 -13.93
N ASP A 230 -17.44 4.73 -13.02
CA ASP A 230 -16.59 5.90 -12.82
C ASP A 230 -15.41 5.64 -11.87
N CYS A 231 -15.48 4.61 -11.03
CA CYS A 231 -14.46 4.21 -10.05
C CYS A 231 -13.40 3.26 -10.63
N PRO A 232 -12.17 3.23 -10.08
CA PRO A 232 -11.14 2.26 -10.44
C PRO A 232 -11.56 0.80 -10.21
N MET A 233 -11.05 -0.08 -11.07
CA MET A 233 -11.33 -1.52 -11.09
C MET A 233 -10.03 -2.31 -11.27
N SER A 234 -10.01 -3.56 -10.81
CA SER A 234 -8.83 -4.46 -10.91
C SER A 234 -8.70 -5.24 -12.22
N SER A 235 -9.77 -5.27 -13.02
CA SER A 235 -9.86 -5.82 -14.37
C SER A 235 -11.18 -5.35 -15.01
N SER A 236 -11.53 -5.89 -16.17
CA SER A 236 -12.90 -5.92 -16.69
C SER A 236 -13.11 -7.19 -17.50
N MET A 237 -14.36 -7.57 -17.75
CA MET A 237 -14.70 -8.63 -18.71
C MET A 237 -13.92 -8.62 -20.04
N LYS A 238 -13.57 -7.45 -20.58
CA LYS A 238 -12.82 -7.37 -21.85
C LYS A 238 -11.34 -7.63 -21.67
N LEU A 239 -10.78 -7.24 -20.53
CA LEU A 239 -9.38 -7.51 -20.18
C LEU A 239 -9.19 -8.96 -19.74
N THR A 240 -10.14 -9.52 -18.98
CA THR A 240 -10.17 -10.95 -18.61
C THR A 240 -10.10 -11.87 -19.85
N ARG A 241 -10.75 -11.49 -20.95
CA ARG A 241 -10.66 -12.22 -22.24
C ARG A 241 -9.25 -12.26 -22.83
N LEU A 242 -8.40 -11.28 -22.52
CA LEU A 242 -7.00 -11.25 -22.94
C LEU A 242 -6.13 -12.05 -21.95
N THR A 243 -6.26 -11.79 -20.65
CA THR A 243 -5.42 -12.41 -19.61
C THR A 243 -5.65 -13.91 -19.43
N ASP A 244 -6.86 -14.41 -19.74
CA ASP A 244 -7.22 -15.83 -19.62
C ASP A 244 -7.08 -16.58 -20.98
N ASP A 245 -6.78 -15.88 -22.08
CA ASP A 245 -6.50 -16.51 -23.38
C ASP A 245 -5.02 -16.95 -23.45
N ASN A 246 -4.79 -18.26 -23.46
CA ASN A 246 -3.45 -18.87 -23.48
C ASN A 246 -2.66 -18.56 -24.76
N LEU A 247 -3.32 -18.26 -25.88
CA LEU A 247 -2.68 -17.97 -27.16
C LEU A 247 -2.22 -16.51 -27.21
N TRP A 248 -3.06 -15.58 -26.77
CA TRP A 248 -2.72 -14.16 -26.66
C TRP A 248 -1.61 -13.93 -25.61
N THR A 249 -1.72 -14.57 -24.44
CA THR A 249 -0.72 -14.43 -23.37
C THR A 249 0.64 -15.02 -23.74
N ARG A 250 0.76 -16.03 -24.61
CA ARG A 250 2.05 -16.47 -25.19
C ARG A 250 2.81 -15.37 -25.89
N GLY A 251 2.11 -14.55 -26.68
CA GLY A 251 2.71 -13.40 -27.34
C GLY A 251 3.21 -12.34 -26.34
N MET A 252 2.60 -12.25 -25.15
CA MET A 252 3.12 -11.42 -24.06
C MET A 252 4.27 -12.09 -23.30
N MET A 253 4.23 -13.41 -23.10
CA MET A 253 5.31 -14.19 -22.50
C MET A 253 6.61 -14.05 -23.29
N SER A 254 6.56 -14.16 -24.63
CA SER A 254 7.75 -13.97 -25.47
C SER A 254 8.35 -12.56 -25.32
N LYS A 255 7.50 -11.53 -25.37
CA LYS A 255 7.90 -10.12 -25.14
C LYS A 255 8.43 -9.86 -23.72
N ALA A 256 8.16 -10.74 -22.77
CA ALA A 256 8.68 -10.73 -21.40
C ALA A 256 9.89 -11.67 -21.18
N GLY A 257 10.33 -12.40 -22.21
CA GLY A 257 11.43 -13.37 -22.10
C GLY A 257 11.08 -14.65 -21.33
N LEU A 258 9.79 -14.95 -21.15
CA LEU A 258 9.30 -16.22 -20.61
C LEU A 258 9.31 -17.30 -21.69
N ALA A 259 9.79 -18.48 -21.34
CA ALA A 259 9.61 -19.67 -22.16
C ALA A 259 8.16 -20.19 -21.99
N PHE A 260 7.61 -20.73 -23.07
CA PHE A 260 6.26 -21.32 -23.12
C PHE A 260 6.24 -22.55 -24.06
N PRO A 261 5.23 -23.43 -23.98
CA PRO A 261 5.07 -24.54 -24.93
C PRO A 261 4.89 -24.05 -26.37
N ALA A 262 5.64 -24.62 -27.31
CA ALA A 262 5.39 -24.38 -28.73
C ALA A 262 4.00 -24.94 -29.09
N THR A 263 3.27 -24.23 -29.96
CA THR A 263 1.82 -24.35 -30.11
C THR A 263 1.37 -24.20 -31.56
N VAL A 264 0.49 -25.07 -32.03
CA VAL A 264 -0.48 -24.74 -33.10
C VAL A 264 -1.87 -24.61 -32.50
N ALA A 265 -2.57 -23.53 -32.85
CA ALA A 265 -3.86 -23.14 -32.29
C ALA A 265 -4.90 -23.01 -33.39
N PHE A 266 -6.00 -23.75 -33.27
CA PHE A 266 -7.13 -23.73 -34.18
C PHE A 266 -8.26 -22.90 -33.55
N VAL A 267 -8.44 -21.67 -34.00
CA VAL A 267 -9.35 -20.69 -33.37
C VAL A 267 -10.65 -20.60 -34.14
N TYR A 268 -11.79 -20.83 -33.47
CA TYR A 268 -13.10 -20.88 -34.10
C TYR A 268 -13.78 -19.51 -34.13
N ASN A 269 -13.75 -18.85 -35.29
CA ASN A 269 -14.50 -17.62 -35.57
C ASN A 269 -14.38 -16.56 -34.44
N SER A 270 -13.14 -16.27 -34.04
CA SER A 270 -12.78 -15.26 -33.04
C SER A 270 -12.35 -13.96 -33.70
N ASP A 271 -12.85 -12.83 -33.18
CA ASP A 271 -12.44 -11.48 -33.57
C ASP A 271 -11.16 -11.01 -32.83
N MET A 272 -10.52 -11.88 -32.03
CA MET A 272 -9.32 -11.53 -31.27
C MET A 272 -8.09 -11.35 -32.17
N VAL A 273 -7.38 -10.23 -31.96
CA VAL A 273 -6.09 -9.96 -32.61
C VAL A 273 -4.98 -10.59 -31.77
N TYR A 274 -4.44 -11.70 -32.24
CA TYR A 274 -3.30 -12.35 -31.61
C TYR A 274 -1.99 -11.63 -31.95
N PRO A 275 -1.00 -11.57 -31.03
CA PRO A 275 0.30 -10.95 -31.31
C PRO A 275 1.08 -11.78 -32.34
N ASN A 276 1.00 -11.38 -33.61
CA ASN A 276 1.75 -12.00 -34.69
C ASN A 276 3.27 -11.80 -34.50
N GLN A 277 4.07 -12.83 -34.82
CA GLN A 277 5.56 -12.90 -34.96
C GLN A 277 6.33 -13.86 -34.04
N GLU A 278 5.70 -14.79 -33.32
CA GLU A 278 6.43 -15.84 -32.58
C GLU A 278 6.67 -17.11 -33.42
N PRO A 279 7.92 -17.58 -33.63
CA PRO A 279 8.22 -18.77 -34.44
C PRO A 279 7.58 -20.06 -33.90
N ASP A 280 7.46 -20.15 -32.57
CA ASP A 280 6.97 -21.30 -31.83
C ASP A 280 5.44 -21.28 -31.64
N VAL A 281 4.73 -20.28 -32.20
CA VAL A 281 3.26 -20.19 -32.16
C VAL A 281 2.71 -20.09 -33.57
N SER A 282 1.65 -20.85 -33.86
CA SER A 282 0.97 -20.80 -35.17
C SER A 282 -0.53 -20.77 -34.98
N VAL A 283 -1.18 -19.75 -35.55
CA VAL A 283 -2.63 -19.54 -35.44
C VAL A 283 -3.29 -19.93 -36.76
N VAL A 284 -4.30 -20.79 -36.67
CA VAL A 284 -5.08 -21.29 -37.79
C VAL A 284 -6.53 -20.89 -37.54
N HIS A 285 -7.04 -19.95 -38.32
CA HIS A 285 -8.42 -19.48 -38.18
C HIS A 285 -9.39 -20.46 -38.86
N VAL A 286 -10.42 -20.87 -38.14
CA VAL A 286 -11.50 -21.75 -38.62
C VAL A 286 -12.76 -20.91 -38.85
N GLU A 287 -13.29 -20.97 -40.07
CA GLU A 287 -14.48 -20.21 -40.49
C GLU A 287 -15.78 -20.68 -39.83
N GLN A 288 -16.80 -19.81 -39.86
CA GLN A 288 -18.11 -19.98 -39.21
C GLN A 288 -18.78 -21.35 -39.44
N ASN A 289 -18.73 -21.84 -40.68
CA ASN A 289 -19.43 -23.07 -41.08
C ASN A 289 -18.62 -24.36 -40.82
N LYS A 290 -17.41 -24.27 -40.23
CA LYS A 290 -16.46 -25.39 -40.06
C LYS A 290 -16.16 -26.12 -41.40
N THR A 291 -16.29 -25.42 -42.53
CA THR A 291 -16.00 -25.94 -43.86
C THR A 291 -14.55 -26.40 -43.94
N ASN A 292 -14.31 -27.59 -44.48
CA ASN A 292 -12.98 -28.20 -44.61
C ASN A 292 -12.19 -28.32 -43.29
N LEU A 293 -12.85 -28.28 -42.13
CA LEU A 293 -12.20 -28.32 -40.81
C LEU A 293 -11.18 -29.47 -40.68
N LYS A 294 -11.52 -30.67 -41.15
CA LYS A 294 -10.61 -31.82 -41.10
C LYS A 294 -9.32 -31.59 -41.92
N GLU A 295 -9.42 -30.98 -43.09
CA GLU A 295 -8.26 -30.68 -43.96
C GLU A 295 -7.36 -29.61 -43.33
N ILE A 296 -7.97 -28.61 -42.69
CA ILE A 296 -7.30 -27.52 -41.97
C ILE A 296 -6.57 -28.07 -40.74
N VAL A 297 -7.22 -28.92 -39.95
CA VAL A 297 -6.64 -29.56 -38.75
C VAL A 297 -5.52 -30.52 -39.14
N ASP A 298 -5.73 -31.37 -40.15
CA ASP A 298 -4.73 -32.32 -40.66
C ASP A 298 -3.44 -31.59 -41.07
N ALA A 299 -3.56 -30.57 -41.93
CA ALA A 299 -2.41 -29.79 -42.39
C ALA A 299 -1.69 -29.05 -41.23
N GLY A 300 -2.46 -28.46 -40.30
CA GLY A 300 -1.91 -27.75 -39.14
C GLY A 300 -1.17 -28.66 -38.16
N VAL A 301 -1.76 -29.82 -37.83
CA VAL A 301 -1.16 -30.80 -36.91
C VAL A 301 0.09 -31.42 -37.54
N ARG A 302 0.05 -31.84 -38.81
CA ARG A 302 1.23 -32.44 -39.47
C ARG A 302 2.40 -31.46 -39.54
N ASN A 303 2.17 -30.21 -39.94
CA ASN A 303 3.20 -29.17 -39.97
C ASN A 303 3.78 -28.88 -38.57
N PHE A 304 2.95 -28.93 -37.53
CA PHE A 304 3.41 -28.76 -36.15
C PHE A 304 4.26 -29.95 -35.67
N LEU A 305 3.86 -31.18 -35.98
CA LEU A 305 4.62 -32.39 -35.64
C LEU A 305 5.97 -32.46 -36.38
N GLU A 306 6.05 -32.01 -37.63
CA GLU A 306 7.32 -31.88 -38.36
C GLU A 306 8.29 -30.93 -37.63
N ARG A 307 7.81 -29.77 -37.16
CA ARG A 307 8.61 -28.85 -36.33
C ARG A 307 9.01 -29.46 -34.99
N CYS A 308 8.11 -30.22 -34.36
CA CYS A 308 8.38 -30.92 -33.09
C CYS A 308 9.46 -32.01 -33.23
N ALA A 309 9.52 -32.71 -34.37
CA ALA A 309 10.50 -33.75 -34.64
C ALA A 309 11.94 -33.21 -34.68
N HIS A 310 12.15 -31.97 -35.14
CA HIS A 310 13.45 -31.29 -35.10
C HIS A 310 13.93 -30.94 -33.67
N ASN A 311 13.02 -30.91 -32.69
CA ASN A 311 13.26 -30.52 -31.30
C ASN A 311 13.16 -31.70 -30.31
N GLU A 312 13.18 -32.95 -30.80
CA GLU A 312 13.11 -34.19 -29.99
C GLU A 312 11.87 -34.32 -29.06
N VAL A 313 10.77 -33.64 -29.40
CA VAL A 313 9.54 -33.65 -28.59
C VAL A 313 8.84 -35.01 -28.66
N LYS A 314 8.60 -35.63 -27.49
CA LYS A 314 8.02 -36.99 -27.38
C LYS A 314 6.51 -37.02 -27.20
N MET A 315 5.94 -36.05 -26.51
CA MET A 315 4.50 -35.97 -26.23
C MET A 315 3.93 -34.61 -26.58
N ILE A 316 2.63 -34.62 -26.91
CA ILE A 316 1.83 -33.49 -27.33
C ILE A 316 0.62 -33.41 -26.40
N ALA A 317 0.29 -32.22 -25.94
CA ALA A 317 -0.94 -31.94 -25.20
C ALA A 317 -2.00 -31.34 -26.13
N VAL A 318 -3.23 -31.84 -26.09
CA VAL A 318 -4.38 -31.26 -26.82
C VAL A 318 -5.39 -30.74 -25.80
N LYS A 319 -5.75 -29.46 -25.89
CA LYS A 319 -6.65 -28.81 -24.93
C LYS A 319 -7.53 -27.72 -25.56
N PRO A 320 -8.78 -27.55 -25.14
CA PRO A 320 -9.56 -26.37 -25.51
C PRO A 320 -8.98 -25.11 -24.86
N SER A 321 -9.30 -23.94 -25.42
CA SER A 321 -8.88 -22.63 -24.93
C SER A 321 -9.95 -21.60 -25.18
N GLY A 322 -10.08 -20.66 -24.25
CA GLY A 322 -11.13 -19.66 -24.20
C GLY A 322 -11.62 -19.47 -22.78
N VAL A 323 -12.50 -18.49 -22.56
CA VAL A 323 -12.90 -17.99 -21.23
C VAL A 323 -13.56 -19.05 -20.33
N MET A 324 -14.06 -20.15 -20.91
CA MET A 324 -14.66 -21.28 -20.19
C MET A 324 -13.66 -22.39 -19.82
N TRP A 325 -12.50 -22.45 -20.47
CA TRP A 325 -11.61 -23.60 -20.44
C TRP A 325 -10.48 -23.40 -19.41
N ASN A 326 -10.89 -22.94 -18.22
CA ASN A 326 -10.00 -22.50 -17.14
C ASN A 326 -9.52 -23.63 -16.21
N VAL A 327 -10.22 -24.76 -16.18
CA VAL A 327 -9.86 -25.99 -15.45
C VAL A 327 -9.05 -26.93 -16.36
N CYS A 328 -8.32 -27.92 -15.81
CA CYS A 328 -7.69 -29.00 -16.59
C CYS A 328 -8.67 -29.98 -17.28
N SER A 329 -9.96 -29.64 -17.32
CA SER A 329 -10.99 -30.40 -18.03
C SER A 329 -10.77 -30.32 -19.54
N GLY A 330 -10.83 -31.45 -20.23
CA GLY A 330 -10.57 -31.52 -21.68
C GLY A 330 -9.09 -31.39 -22.07
N VAL A 331 -8.14 -31.60 -21.14
CA VAL A 331 -6.72 -31.80 -21.50
C VAL A 331 -6.46 -33.29 -21.74
N SER A 332 -5.75 -33.61 -22.81
CA SER A 332 -5.31 -34.95 -23.19
C SER A 332 -3.84 -34.93 -23.62
N PHE A 333 -3.20 -36.11 -23.59
CA PHE A 333 -1.80 -36.27 -23.92
C PHE A 333 -1.63 -37.45 -24.89
N HIS A 334 -0.85 -37.21 -25.94
CA HIS A 334 -0.58 -38.16 -27.04
C HIS A 334 0.93 -38.22 -27.28
N TRP A 335 1.44 -39.35 -27.77
CA TRP A 335 2.81 -39.41 -28.28
C TRP A 335 2.91 -38.67 -29.61
N SER A 336 4.06 -38.05 -29.88
CA SER A 336 4.26 -37.25 -31.12
C SER A 336 4.22 -38.04 -32.42
N HIS A 337 4.12 -39.37 -32.37
CA HIS A 337 3.91 -40.25 -33.52
C HIS A 337 2.43 -40.63 -33.76
N GLU A 338 1.54 -40.35 -32.81
CA GLU A 338 0.10 -40.68 -32.86
C GLU A 338 -0.70 -39.59 -33.61
N CYS A 339 -0.23 -39.22 -34.80
CA CYS A 339 -0.75 -38.09 -35.57
C CYS A 339 -2.26 -38.15 -35.83
N GLU A 340 -2.80 -39.33 -36.13
CA GLU A 340 -4.24 -39.49 -36.40
C GLU A 340 -5.10 -39.37 -35.13
N GLU A 341 -4.56 -39.76 -33.96
CA GLU A 341 -5.25 -39.65 -32.67
C GLU A 341 -5.30 -38.19 -32.21
N ILE A 342 -4.20 -37.45 -32.36
CA ILE A 342 -4.14 -35.99 -32.16
C ILE A 342 -5.16 -35.28 -33.06
N ILE A 343 -5.26 -35.64 -34.34
CA ILE A 343 -6.25 -35.06 -35.27
C ILE A 343 -7.67 -35.39 -34.82
N SER A 344 -7.97 -36.63 -34.43
CA SER A 344 -9.30 -37.04 -33.95
C SER A 344 -9.73 -36.23 -32.72
N ASP A 345 -8.83 -36.08 -31.75
CA ASP A 345 -9.10 -35.39 -30.49
C ASP A 345 -9.30 -33.88 -30.67
N VAL A 346 -8.56 -33.25 -31.59
CA VAL A 346 -8.84 -31.86 -32.01
C VAL A 346 -10.24 -31.75 -32.59
N MET A 347 -10.64 -32.68 -33.47
CA MET A 347 -11.99 -32.69 -34.07
C MET A 347 -13.09 -32.87 -33.01
N GLU A 348 -12.92 -33.78 -32.06
CA GLU A 348 -13.87 -34.00 -30.95
C GLU A 348 -14.01 -32.75 -30.06
N ARG A 349 -12.92 -32.01 -29.83
CA ARG A 349 -12.96 -30.73 -29.09
C ARG A 349 -13.69 -29.64 -29.86
N PHE A 350 -13.59 -29.64 -31.19
CA PHE A 350 -14.35 -28.72 -32.04
C PHE A 350 -15.87 -28.89 -31.89
N ASP A 351 -16.39 -30.02 -31.41
CA ASP A 351 -17.83 -30.23 -31.20
C ASP A 351 -18.36 -29.61 -29.89
N VAL A 352 -17.48 -29.31 -28.92
CA VAL A 352 -17.86 -28.75 -27.60
C VAL A 352 -17.47 -27.28 -27.38
N ILE A 353 -16.50 -26.75 -28.13
CA ILE A 353 -16.10 -25.34 -28.01
C ILE A 353 -17.12 -24.37 -28.65
N CYS A 354 -17.19 -23.14 -28.12
CA CYS A 354 -18.07 -22.09 -28.61
C CYS A 354 -17.38 -21.20 -29.66
N GLN A 355 -18.16 -20.36 -30.35
CA GLN A 355 -17.60 -19.26 -31.14
C GLN A 355 -16.73 -18.36 -30.25
N GLY A 356 -15.51 -18.07 -30.70
CA GLY A 356 -14.51 -17.28 -29.97
C GLY A 356 -13.49 -18.11 -29.20
N ASP A 357 -13.78 -19.39 -28.93
CA ASP A 357 -12.84 -20.35 -28.35
C ASP A 357 -11.89 -20.93 -29.43
N GLY A 358 -10.95 -21.78 -29.02
CA GLY A 358 -10.11 -22.58 -29.92
C GLY A 358 -9.64 -23.89 -29.31
N VAL A 359 -8.92 -24.69 -30.09
CA VAL A 359 -8.21 -25.89 -29.64
C VAL A 359 -6.70 -25.67 -29.82
N LEU A 360 -5.93 -25.94 -28.78
CA LEU A 360 -4.48 -25.81 -28.76
C LEU A 360 -3.85 -27.20 -28.78
N VAL A 361 -2.86 -27.37 -29.66
CA VAL A 361 -2.01 -28.56 -29.78
C VAL A 361 -0.59 -28.10 -29.46
N GLU A 362 -0.02 -28.64 -28.40
CA GLU A 362 1.13 -28.04 -27.72
C GLU A 362 2.22 -29.07 -27.39
N THR A 363 3.48 -28.65 -27.42
CA THR A 363 4.59 -29.50 -26.95
C THR A 363 4.46 -29.77 -25.45
N PHE A 364 4.46 -31.04 -25.03
CA PHE A 364 4.52 -31.36 -23.61
C PHE A 364 5.91 -31.03 -23.05
N ILE A 365 5.95 -30.32 -21.91
CA ILE A 365 7.18 -29.93 -21.22
C ILE A 365 7.34 -30.78 -19.97
N GLU A 366 8.33 -31.69 -19.95
CA GLU A 366 8.66 -32.47 -18.75
C GLU A 366 9.22 -31.55 -17.64
N THR A 367 8.67 -31.69 -16.44
CA THR A 367 9.28 -31.15 -15.20
C THR A 367 10.58 -31.89 -14.90
N ILE A 368 11.49 -31.26 -14.15
CA ILE A 368 12.71 -31.94 -13.68
C ILE A 368 12.35 -33.21 -12.89
N LYS A 369 13.05 -34.30 -13.16
CA LYS A 369 12.86 -35.57 -12.44
C LYS A 369 13.52 -35.46 -11.05
N PRO A 370 12.87 -35.95 -9.98
CA PRO A 370 13.47 -35.93 -8.64
C PRO A 370 14.81 -36.64 -8.61
N ASN A 371 15.86 -35.99 -8.10
CA ASN A 371 17.14 -36.66 -7.91
C ASN A 371 17.15 -37.49 -6.63
N ILE A 372 16.73 -38.75 -6.74
CA ILE A 372 16.68 -39.73 -5.63
C ILE A 372 18.06 -39.94 -4.96
N THR A 373 19.17 -39.62 -5.64
CA THR A 373 20.53 -39.73 -5.08
C THR A 373 21.01 -38.50 -4.31
N ALA A 374 20.31 -37.36 -4.42
CA ALA A 374 20.56 -36.17 -3.62
C ALA A 374 19.98 -36.38 -2.21
N ASN A 375 20.75 -37.02 -1.34
CA ASN A 375 20.36 -37.41 0.02
C ASN A 375 19.75 -36.27 0.86
N VAL A 376 18.42 -36.16 0.87
CA VAL A 376 17.65 -35.51 1.94
C VAL A 376 16.70 -36.56 2.55
N PRO A 377 17.10 -37.22 3.66
CA PRO A 377 16.32 -38.31 4.25
C PRO A 377 14.87 -37.90 4.56
N GLY A 378 13.91 -38.55 3.90
CA GLY A 378 12.48 -38.32 4.10
C GLY A 378 11.84 -37.21 3.25
N TRP A 379 12.59 -36.53 2.36
CA TRP A 379 12.07 -35.43 1.54
C TRP A 379 12.14 -35.66 0.02
N ALA A 380 12.91 -36.64 -0.45
CA ALA A 380 13.01 -36.94 -1.88
C ALA A 380 11.72 -37.57 -2.41
N CYS A 381 11.17 -37.02 -3.50
CA CYS A 381 10.06 -37.66 -4.20
C CYS A 381 10.52 -38.97 -4.90
N THR A 382 9.60 -39.91 -5.05
CA THR A 382 9.78 -41.13 -5.86
C THR A 382 9.87 -40.79 -7.36
N ASP A 383 10.17 -41.77 -8.22
CA ASP A 383 10.29 -41.62 -9.69
C ASP A 383 9.05 -41.01 -10.40
N THR A 384 7.95 -40.78 -9.68
CA THR A 384 6.62 -40.41 -10.22
C THR A 384 6.03 -39.17 -9.53
N CYS A 385 6.71 -38.02 -9.65
CA CYS A 385 6.26 -36.74 -9.08
C CYS A 385 5.79 -35.74 -10.13
N ALA A 386 4.60 -35.17 -9.93
CA ALA A 386 4.07 -34.03 -10.66
C ALA A 386 4.23 -32.76 -9.80
N VAL A 387 4.61 -31.65 -10.46
CA VAL A 387 4.88 -30.37 -9.81
C VAL A 387 4.05 -29.29 -10.48
N ARG A 388 3.47 -28.40 -9.68
CA ARG A 388 2.94 -27.13 -10.16
C ARG A 388 3.58 -26.01 -9.35
N MET A 389 4.08 -25.00 -10.04
CA MET A 389 4.53 -23.74 -9.42
C MET A 389 3.61 -22.62 -9.93
N ARG A 390 3.12 -21.77 -9.04
CA ARG A 390 2.37 -20.56 -9.38
C ARG A 390 3.08 -19.35 -8.81
N SER A 391 3.26 -18.30 -9.61
CA SER A 391 3.55 -16.97 -9.07
C SER A 391 2.31 -16.07 -9.13
N ILE A 392 2.18 -15.17 -8.16
CA ILE A 392 1.24 -14.05 -8.22
C ILE A 392 2.03 -12.80 -8.58
N VAL A 393 1.54 -12.06 -9.56
CA VAL A 393 2.10 -10.78 -9.99
C VAL A 393 1.01 -9.75 -9.93
N CYS A 394 1.24 -8.65 -9.20
CA CYS A 394 0.29 -7.56 -9.11
C CYS A 394 0.97 -6.20 -9.22
N ARG A 395 0.17 -5.15 -9.47
CA ARG A 395 0.66 -3.77 -9.36
C ARG A 395 0.82 -3.37 -7.90
N ASN A 396 1.91 -2.69 -7.59
CA ASN A 396 2.09 -1.98 -6.32
C ASN A 396 1.63 -0.51 -6.43
N HIS A 397 1.69 0.25 -5.33
CA HIS A 397 1.23 1.63 -5.22
C HIS A 397 1.81 2.66 -6.23
N ASP A 398 3.01 2.42 -6.78
CA ASP A 398 3.64 3.23 -7.83
C ASP A 398 3.12 2.84 -9.23
N ASP A 399 2.08 2.00 -9.28
CA ASP A 399 1.47 1.40 -10.46
C ASP A 399 2.37 0.41 -11.22
N THR A 400 3.51 0.03 -10.63
CA THR A 400 4.48 -0.91 -11.24
C THR A 400 4.24 -2.37 -10.84
N PRO A 401 4.44 -3.35 -11.75
CA PRO A 401 4.36 -4.77 -11.45
C PRO A 401 5.37 -5.25 -10.40
N VAL A 402 4.93 -6.19 -9.56
CA VAL A 402 5.77 -6.93 -8.61
C VAL A 402 5.25 -8.37 -8.49
N THR A 403 6.17 -9.34 -8.52
CA THR A 403 5.86 -10.75 -8.20
C THR A 403 5.89 -10.92 -6.69
N THR A 404 4.74 -11.21 -6.08
CA THR A 404 4.54 -11.20 -4.62
C THR A 404 4.88 -12.55 -3.99
N ASN A 405 4.09 -13.57 -4.31
CA ASN A 405 4.24 -14.94 -3.79
C ASN A 405 4.61 -15.92 -4.93
N ILE A 406 5.32 -17.00 -4.57
CA ILE A 406 5.55 -18.18 -5.41
C ILE A 406 5.19 -19.42 -4.59
N SER A 407 4.00 -19.95 -4.80
CA SER A 407 3.50 -21.17 -4.16
C SER A 407 3.69 -22.38 -5.08
N CYS A 408 3.95 -23.54 -4.49
CA CYS A 408 4.16 -24.78 -5.22
C CYS A 408 3.27 -25.92 -4.68
N GLY A 409 2.90 -26.87 -5.53
CA GLY A 409 2.20 -28.09 -5.17
C GLY A 409 2.93 -29.32 -5.71
N LEU A 410 2.98 -30.38 -4.90
CA LEU A 410 3.56 -31.69 -5.24
C LEU A 410 2.48 -32.77 -5.10
N ASN A 411 2.38 -33.67 -6.09
CA ASN A 411 1.54 -34.87 -6.02
C ASN A 411 2.17 -35.99 -6.89
N THR A 412 1.59 -37.19 -6.91
CA THR A 412 2.01 -38.28 -7.80
C THR A 412 1.56 -38.06 -9.24
N MET A 413 2.34 -38.57 -10.21
CA MET A 413 2.08 -38.43 -11.67
C MET A 413 0.79 -39.11 -12.20
N THR A 414 -0.09 -39.61 -11.34
CA THR A 414 -1.37 -40.24 -11.73
C THR A 414 -2.44 -39.23 -12.15
N GLU A 415 -2.29 -37.96 -11.78
CA GLU A 415 -3.23 -36.89 -12.07
C GLU A 415 -2.52 -35.52 -12.14
N PRO A 416 -3.04 -34.54 -12.90
CA PRO A 416 -2.50 -33.18 -12.91
C PRO A 416 -2.62 -32.50 -11.54
N VAL A 417 -1.56 -31.80 -11.11
CA VAL A 417 -1.58 -31.01 -9.87
C VAL A 417 -2.43 -29.75 -10.06
N HIS A 418 -3.47 -29.62 -9.24
CA HIS A 418 -4.36 -28.47 -9.12
C HIS A 418 -4.47 -28.05 -7.65
N GLU A 419 -5.42 -27.16 -7.32
CA GLU A 419 -5.46 -26.44 -6.05
C GLU A 419 -6.00 -27.29 -4.90
N ASP A 420 -6.88 -28.25 -5.21
CA ASP A 420 -7.58 -29.10 -4.24
C ASP A 420 -6.96 -30.50 -4.06
N ASN A 421 -5.98 -30.88 -4.90
CA ASN A 421 -5.28 -32.17 -4.82
C ASN A 421 -3.79 -32.05 -4.45
N SER A 422 -3.34 -30.90 -3.95
CA SER A 422 -1.97 -30.75 -3.44
C SER A 422 -1.90 -29.87 -2.20
N ILE A 423 -1.01 -30.21 -1.28
CA ILE A 423 -0.66 -29.34 -0.15
C ILE A 423 0.28 -28.26 -0.71
N PRO A 424 0.04 -26.98 -0.43
CA PRO A 424 0.90 -25.91 -0.92
C PRO A 424 2.20 -25.82 -0.10
N HIS A 425 3.31 -25.58 -0.78
CA HIS A 425 4.67 -25.54 -0.26
C HIS A 425 5.41 -24.31 -0.79
N SER A 426 6.52 -23.94 -0.13
CA SER A 426 7.45 -22.94 -0.65
C SER A 426 8.19 -23.41 -1.91
N LEU A 427 8.69 -22.48 -2.71
CA LEU A 427 9.58 -22.77 -3.83
C LEU A 427 10.83 -23.55 -3.38
N ASN A 428 11.49 -23.12 -2.32
CA ASN A 428 12.71 -23.75 -1.81
C ASN A 428 12.46 -25.21 -1.39
N THR A 429 11.39 -25.47 -0.64
CA THR A 429 10.95 -26.83 -0.28
C THR A 429 10.78 -27.73 -1.52
N THR A 430 10.14 -27.18 -2.55
CA THR A 430 9.84 -27.90 -3.79
C THR A 430 11.12 -28.22 -4.57
N LEU A 431 12.03 -27.25 -4.69
CA LEU A 431 13.32 -27.44 -5.36
C LEU A 431 14.20 -28.47 -4.62
N VAL A 432 14.24 -28.43 -3.29
CA VAL A 432 14.95 -29.44 -2.47
C VAL A 432 14.33 -30.84 -2.63
N ALA A 433 13.00 -30.97 -2.67
CA ALA A 433 12.32 -32.26 -2.90
C ALA A 433 12.60 -32.85 -4.30
N LEU A 434 12.89 -31.99 -5.28
CA LEU A 434 13.35 -32.35 -6.62
C LEU A 434 14.87 -32.59 -6.70
N GLY A 435 15.61 -32.37 -5.60
CA GLY A 435 17.05 -32.57 -5.49
C GLY A 435 17.90 -31.41 -6.03
N VAL A 436 17.34 -30.20 -6.09
CA VAL A 436 18.05 -28.95 -6.37
C VAL A 436 18.40 -28.28 -5.03
N CYS A 437 19.64 -28.48 -4.58
CA CYS A 437 20.13 -28.02 -3.28
C CYS A 437 21.20 -26.92 -3.36
N ASP A 438 21.53 -26.42 -4.56
CA ASP A 438 22.48 -25.33 -4.74
C ASP A 438 21.78 -23.98 -4.54
N GLU A 439 22.11 -23.29 -3.44
CA GLU A 439 21.47 -22.03 -3.05
C GLU A 439 21.62 -20.92 -4.11
N THR A 440 22.71 -20.92 -4.89
CA THR A 440 22.95 -19.92 -5.93
C THR A 440 22.08 -20.18 -7.17
N GLU A 441 21.90 -21.45 -7.54
CA GLU A 441 20.94 -21.84 -8.59
C GLU A 441 19.50 -21.58 -8.16
N VAL A 442 19.12 -21.87 -6.91
CA VAL A 442 17.79 -21.60 -6.35
C VAL A 442 17.50 -20.10 -6.39
N ALA A 443 18.40 -19.25 -5.85
CA ALA A 443 18.22 -17.81 -5.82
C ALA A 443 18.15 -17.20 -7.24
N ARG A 444 19.00 -17.67 -8.16
CA ARG A 444 18.97 -17.24 -9.58
C ARG A 444 17.64 -17.62 -10.25
N PHE A 445 17.10 -18.80 -9.96
CA PHE A 445 15.82 -19.25 -10.52
C PHE A 445 14.63 -18.47 -9.95
N GLU A 446 14.61 -18.24 -8.64
CA GLU A 446 13.56 -17.42 -8.02
C GLU A 446 13.56 -15.99 -8.59
N GLU A 447 14.73 -15.37 -8.73
CA GLU A 447 14.87 -14.04 -9.33
C GLU A 447 14.42 -14.02 -10.80
N ASP A 448 14.76 -15.05 -11.59
CA ASP A 448 14.29 -15.18 -12.99
C ASP A 448 12.76 -15.28 -13.08
N VAL A 449 12.12 -16.05 -12.19
CA VAL A 449 10.65 -16.13 -12.07
C VAL A 449 10.06 -14.77 -11.66
N ARG A 450 10.64 -14.10 -10.66
CA ARG A 450 10.13 -12.82 -10.14
C ARG A 450 10.24 -11.70 -11.17
N GLN A 451 11.40 -11.55 -11.82
CA GLN A 451 11.64 -10.54 -12.85
C GLN A 451 10.74 -10.76 -14.07
N LYS A 452 10.71 -11.99 -14.62
CA LYS A 452 9.92 -12.30 -15.82
C LYS A 452 8.41 -12.28 -15.57
N GLY A 453 7.98 -12.64 -14.36
CA GLY A 453 6.57 -12.47 -13.95
C GLY A 453 6.16 -11.00 -13.96
N ALA A 454 6.96 -10.13 -13.33
CA ALA A 454 6.74 -8.68 -13.35
C ALA A 454 6.76 -8.11 -14.78
N ALA A 455 7.70 -8.54 -15.62
CA ALA A 455 7.79 -8.14 -17.02
C ALA A 455 6.58 -8.62 -17.85
N LEU A 456 5.99 -9.78 -17.56
CA LEU A 456 4.76 -10.24 -18.24
C LEU A 456 3.60 -9.30 -17.94
N LEU A 457 3.36 -8.97 -16.67
CA LEU A 457 2.32 -8.00 -16.33
C LEU A 457 2.63 -6.63 -16.94
N GLU A 458 3.89 -6.18 -16.97
CA GLU A 458 4.29 -4.94 -17.64
C GLU A 458 3.93 -4.95 -19.14
N ARG A 459 4.14 -6.06 -19.86
CA ARG A 459 3.73 -6.20 -21.27
C ARG A 459 2.21 -6.14 -21.46
N ILE A 460 1.45 -6.73 -20.54
CA ILE A 460 -0.02 -6.62 -20.54
C ILE A 460 -0.44 -5.16 -20.32
N ILE A 461 0.14 -4.48 -19.32
CA ILE A 461 -0.14 -3.06 -19.04
C ILE A 461 0.20 -2.16 -20.23
N CYS A 462 1.35 -2.37 -20.89
CA CYS A 462 1.71 -1.62 -22.09
C CYS A 462 0.67 -1.81 -23.21
N HIS A 463 0.20 -3.05 -23.44
CA HIS A 463 -0.86 -3.29 -24.42
C HIS A 463 -2.19 -2.64 -24.01
N GLU A 464 -2.59 -2.72 -22.75
CA GLU A 464 -3.80 -2.05 -22.25
C GLU A 464 -3.77 -0.53 -22.45
N ASN A 465 -2.60 0.09 -22.32
CA ASN A 465 -2.43 1.52 -22.56
C ASN A 465 -2.62 1.93 -24.03
N ASP A 466 -2.38 1.01 -24.98
CA ASP A 466 -2.66 1.21 -26.41
C ASP A 466 -4.17 1.04 -26.74
N LEU A 467 -4.96 0.41 -25.87
CA LEU A 467 -6.38 0.14 -26.07
C LEU A 467 -7.28 1.33 -25.71
N GLY A 468 -8.26 1.60 -26.58
CA GLY A 468 -9.32 2.57 -26.33
C GLY A 468 -10.18 2.20 -25.11
N THR A 469 -10.79 3.20 -24.48
CA THR A 469 -11.68 3.04 -23.31
C THR A 469 -12.75 1.96 -23.51
N ALA A 470 -13.34 1.91 -24.71
CA ALA A 470 -14.36 0.92 -25.05
C ALA A 470 -13.78 -0.51 -25.19
N GLU A 471 -12.53 -0.66 -25.62
CA GLU A 471 -11.83 -1.93 -25.79
C GLU A 471 -11.38 -2.49 -24.43
N ARG A 472 -10.89 -1.63 -23.52
CA ARG A 472 -10.63 -1.98 -22.12
C ARG A 472 -11.89 -2.29 -21.30
N GLY A 473 -13.08 -1.98 -21.82
CA GLY A 473 -14.36 -2.22 -21.13
C GLY A 473 -14.74 -1.19 -20.08
N GLY A 474 -14.05 -0.05 -20.01
CA GLY A 474 -14.35 1.04 -19.07
C GLY A 474 -13.21 2.05 -18.96
N LEU A 475 -13.51 3.28 -18.50
CA LEU A 475 -12.51 4.36 -18.40
C LEU A 475 -11.41 4.07 -17.37
N GLN A 476 -11.72 3.24 -16.37
CA GLN A 476 -10.83 2.91 -15.26
C GLN A 476 -10.52 1.41 -15.17
N ALA A 477 -10.87 0.66 -16.21
CA ALA A 477 -10.53 -0.75 -16.36
C ALA A 477 -9.07 -0.91 -16.76
N GLN A 478 -8.37 -1.78 -16.04
CA GLN A 478 -6.99 -2.18 -16.25
C GLN A 478 -6.71 -3.46 -15.44
N SER A 479 -5.76 -4.29 -15.84
CA SER A 479 -5.37 -5.48 -15.07
C SER A 479 -4.40 -5.11 -13.94
N ASP A 480 -4.79 -5.46 -12.71
CA ASP A 480 -4.00 -5.20 -11.50
C ASP A 480 -3.30 -6.44 -10.94
N VAL A 481 -3.77 -7.65 -11.29
CA VAL A 481 -3.21 -8.92 -10.83
C VAL A 481 -3.32 -10.00 -11.92
N ILE A 482 -2.30 -10.85 -11.99
CA ILE A 482 -2.30 -12.11 -12.73
C ILE A 482 -1.67 -13.22 -11.87
N GLY A 483 -2.16 -14.45 -12.05
CA GLY A 483 -1.44 -15.66 -11.65
C GLY A 483 -0.78 -16.31 -12.85
N ILE A 484 0.47 -16.78 -12.71
CA ILE A 484 1.21 -17.46 -13.77
C ILE A 484 1.54 -18.88 -13.28
N ASP A 485 1.06 -19.91 -13.98
CA ASP A 485 1.40 -21.30 -13.71
C ASP A 485 2.61 -21.73 -14.56
N PHE A 486 3.59 -22.37 -13.91
CA PHE A 486 4.88 -22.76 -14.45
C PHE A 486 5.20 -24.25 -14.29
N VAL A 487 5.94 -24.79 -15.26
CA VAL A 487 6.72 -26.02 -15.14
C VAL A 487 8.18 -25.66 -14.86
N ILE A 488 8.84 -26.45 -14.00
CA ILE A 488 10.26 -26.30 -13.66
C ILE A 488 11.06 -27.28 -14.52
N THR A 489 11.88 -26.80 -15.46
CA THR A 489 12.68 -27.68 -16.35
C THR A 489 14.17 -27.30 -16.35
N ARG A 490 15.02 -28.04 -17.08
CA ARG A 490 16.42 -27.67 -17.32
C ARG A 490 16.72 -27.53 -18.81
N LYS A 491 17.18 -26.34 -19.24
CA LYS A 491 17.66 -26.07 -20.60
C LYS A 491 19.17 -25.88 -20.55
N ASN A 492 19.92 -26.67 -21.33
CA ASN A 492 21.39 -26.67 -21.32
C ASN A 492 22.02 -26.80 -19.91
N GLY A 493 21.39 -27.61 -19.05
CA GLY A 493 21.78 -27.80 -17.64
C GLY A 493 21.25 -26.74 -16.66
N VAL A 494 20.81 -25.57 -17.14
CA VAL A 494 20.34 -24.45 -16.31
C VAL A 494 18.86 -24.61 -15.97
N LEU A 495 18.52 -24.51 -14.68
CA LEU A 495 17.13 -24.49 -14.22
C LEU A 495 16.36 -23.32 -14.86
N THR A 496 15.24 -23.61 -15.53
CA THR A 496 14.51 -22.67 -16.39
C THR A 496 13.00 -22.77 -16.12
N PRO A 497 12.30 -21.65 -15.83
CA PRO A 497 10.85 -21.66 -15.68
C PRO A 497 10.17 -21.60 -17.06
N VAL A 498 9.17 -22.46 -17.28
CA VAL A 498 8.34 -22.45 -18.49
C VAL A 498 6.90 -22.15 -18.09
N ALA A 499 6.41 -20.96 -18.44
CA ALA A 499 5.04 -20.54 -18.19
C ALA A 499 4.11 -21.22 -19.20
N PHE A 500 3.02 -21.84 -18.73
CA PHE A 500 2.10 -22.59 -19.59
C PHE A 500 0.64 -22.12 -19.48
N LYS A 501 0.32 -21.27 -18.50
CA LYS A 501 -0.98 -20.64 -18.30
C LYS A 501 -0.86 -19.32 -17.54
N VAL A 502 -1.71 -18.37 -17.88
CA VAL A 502 -1.99 -17.17 -17.09
C VAL A 502 -3.45 -17.22 -16.65
N LYS A 503 -3.77 -16.66 -15.49
CA LYS A 503 -5.13 -16.40 -15.02
C LYS A 503 -5.25 -14.97 -14.51
N SER A 504 -6.44 -14.40 -14.63
CA SER A 504 -6.89 -13.19 -13.94
C SER A 504 -7.16 -13.46 -12.44
N HIS A 505 -8.36 -13.12 -11.92
CA HIS A 505 -8.70 -13.23 -10.50
C HIS A 505 -8.81 -14.68 -9.99
N ASP A 506 -8.99 -15.67 -10.86
CA ASP A 506 -9.06 -17.10 -10.55
C ASP A 506 -7.68 -17.73 -10.19
N CYS A 507 -6.73 -16.91 -9.73
CA CYS A 507 -5.44 -17.35 -9.23
C CYS A 507 -5.36 -17.43 -7.69
N MET A 508 -6.32 -16.84 -6.98
CA MET A 508 -6.17 -16.48 -5.57
C MET A 508 -6.37 -17.62 -4.57
N THR A 509 -7.18 -18.64 -4.90
CA THR A 509 -7.55 -19.71 -3.97
C THR A 509 -6.34 -20.45 -3.42
N ASN A 510 -5.41 -20.92 -4.26
CA ASN A 510 -4.16 -21.56 -3.82
C ASN A 510 -3.34 -20.69 -2.86
N CYS A 511 -3.26 -19.38 -3.10
CA CYS A 511 -2.49 -18.45 -2.28
C CYS A 511 -3.12 -18.23 -0.91
N GLN A 512 -4.46 -18.22 -0.84
CA GLN A 512 -5.19 -18.20 0.41
C GLN A 512 -4.99 -19.49 1.22
N ILE A 513 -4.99 -20.67 0.57
CA ILE A 513 -4.70 -21.94 1.26
C ILE A 513 -3.25 -21.93 1.79
N TYR A 514 -2.29 -21.45 1.00
CA TYR A 514 -0.90 -21.29 1.43
C TYR A 514 -0.79 -20.35 2.64
N GLU A 515 -1.38 -19.15 2.59
CA GLU A 515 -1.39 -18.19 3.70
C GLU A 515 -2.09 -18.72 4.97
N ASN A 516 -3.12 -19.56 4.82
CA ASN A 516 -3.79 -20.22 5.95
C ASN A 516 -2.92 -21.30 6.60
N VAL A 517 -2.14 -22.06 5.81
CA VAL A 517 -1.16 -23.04 6.33
C VAL A 517 0.03 -22.33 6.99
N TYR A 518 0.48 -21.21 6.41
CA TYR A 518 1.63 -20.44 6.85
C TYR A 518 1.20 -19.07 7.39
N THR A 519 0.46 -19.04 8.51
CA THR A 519 -0.18 -17.82 9.05
C THR A 519 0.77 -16.64 9.35
N ALA A 520 2.08 -16.89 9.46
CA ALA A 520 3.09 -15.84 9.58
C ALA A 520 3.27 -15.02 8.28
N GLU A 521 2.82 -15.55 7.14
CA GLU A 521 2.87 -14.97 5.80
C GLU A 521 1.48 -14.46 5.33
N GLU A 522 0.46 -14.45 6.19
CA GLU A 522 -0.90 -13.97 5.85
C GLU A 522 -0.85 -12.56 5.23
N GLY A 523 -1.38 -12.41 4.02
CA GLY A 523 -1.36 -11.18 3.22
C GLY A 523 -0.16 -11.04 2.26
N ILE A 524 0.83 -11.93 2.27
CA ILE A 524 2.04 -11.81 1.42
C ILE A 524 1.71 -11.74 -0.08
N SER A 525 0.70 -12.48 -0.54
CA SER A 525 0.34 -12.57 -1.96
C SER A 525 -0.39 -11.33 -2.46
N VAL A 526 -1.09 -10.61 -1.55
CA VAL A 526 -2.07 -9.56 -1.88
C VAL A 526 -1.73 -8.17 -1.35
N GLY A 527 -0.79 -8.04 -0.39
CA GLY A 527 -0.46 -6.78 0.26
C GLY A 527 -0.23 -5.60 -0.69
N PRO A 528 0.66 -5.73 -1.70
CA PRO A 528 0.88 -4.66 -2.68
C PRO A 528 -0.35 -4.34 -3.54
N TRP A 529 -1.18 -5.34 -3.88
CA TRP A 529 -2.43 -5.12 -4.62
C TRP A 529 -3.45 -4.37 -3.77
N VAL A 530 -3.68 -4.77 -2.52
CA VAL A 530 -4.57 -4.07 -1.56
C VAL A 530 -4.10 -2.63 -1.33
N GLN A 531 -2.78 -2.40 -1.25
CA GLN A 531 -2.21 -1.05 -1.20
C GLN A 531 -2.56 -0.24 -2.47
N THR A 532 -2.50 -0.84 -3.66
CA THR A 532 -2.93 -0.21 -4.93
C THR A 532 -4.43 0.13 -4.92
N MET A 533 -5.29 -0.77 -4.41
CA MET A 533 -6.72 -0.50 -4.25
C MET A 533 -6.96 0.76 -3.39
N ILE A 534 -6.27 0.83 -2.24
CA ILE A 534 -6.36 1.95 -1.29
C ILE A 534 -5.82 3.25 -1.91
N ALA A 535 -4.66 3.21 -2.57
CA ALA A 535 -4.05 4.37 -3.21
C ALA A 535 -4.94 4.96 -4.31
N ARG A 536 -5.45 4.12 -5.22
CA ARG A 536 -6.35 4.55 -6.30
C ARG A 536 -7.71 5.02 -5.77
N SER A 537 -8.25 4.36 -4.76
CA SER A 537 -9.45 4.80 -4.04
C SER A 537 -9.27 6.21 -3.46
N GLN A 538 -8.16 6.47 -2.78
CA GLN A 538 -7.85 7.80 -2.23
C GLN A 538 -7.72 8.87 -3.33
N LYS A 539 -7.00 8.59 -4.43
CA LYS A 539 -6.95 9.49 -5.60
C LYS A 539 -8.35 9.74 -6.20
N TYR A 540 -9.17 8.71 -6.34
CA TYR A 540 -10.53 8.83 -6.89
C TYR A 540 -11.44 9.70 -6.02
N VAL A 541 -11.35 9.62 -4.69
CA VAL A 541 -12.13 10.47 -3.79
C VAL A 541 -11.63 11.93 -3.79
N LEU A 542 -10.32 12.16 -3.98
CA LEU A 542 -9.74 13.50 -4.15
C LEU A 542 -10.07 14.15 -5.50
N ALA A 543 -10.27 13.35 -6.55
CA ALA A 543 -10.46 13.84 -7.90
C ALA A 543 -11.68 14.79 -8.01
N GLY A 544 -11.43 16.04 -8.42
CA GLY A 544 -12.42 17.09 -8.55
C GLY A 544 -12.74 17.88 -7.27
N LYS A 545 -12.16 17.51 -6.10
CA LYS A 545 -12.31 18.30 -4.86
C LYS A 545 -11.67 19.67 -5.02
N LYS A 546 -12.36 20.71 -4.54
CA LYS A 546 -11.90 22.10 -4.57
C LYS A 546 -11.24 22.46 -3.24
N ILE A 547 -9.91 22.44 -3.21
CA ILE A 547 -9.14 22.68 -1.98
C ILE A 547 -8.59 24.10 -2.00
N LEU A 548 -8.90 24.85 -0.94
CA LEU A 548 -8.38 26.19 -0.69
C LEU A 548 -6.98 26.08 -0.08
N VAL A 549 -5.97 26.68 -0.71
CA VAL A 549 -4.60 26.77 -0.21
C VAL A 549 -4.27 28.24 0.06
N ILE A 550 -3.72 28.54 1.23
CA ILE A 550 -3.38 29.90 1.65
C ILE A 550 -1.86 30.02 1.73
N GLY A 551 -1.28 30.90 0.92
CA GLY A 551 0.16 31.02 0.76
C GLY A 551 0.77 29.90 -0.10
N ALA A 552 1.42 30.27 -1.18
CA ALA A 552 2.13 29.36 -2.07
C ALA A 552 3.49 28.95 -1.51
N GLY A 553 4.15 29.82 -0.74
CA GLY A 553 5.50 29.64 -0.24
C GLY A 553 6.57 29.86 -1.33
N GLY A 554 7.80 29.42 -1.08
CA GLY A 554 8.91 29.54 -2.03
C GLY A 554 8.96 28.41 -3.08
N TYR A 555 10.05 28.38 -3.85
CA TYR A 555 10.33 27.30 -4.81
C TYR A 555 10.32 25.90 -4.15
N ASN A 556 10.71 25.80 -2.88
CA ASN A 556 10.58 24.60 -2.04
C ASN A 556 9.13 24.11 -1.78
N LYS A 557 8.13 24.67 -2.45
CA LYS A 557 6.72 24.23 -2.49
C LYS A 557 6.22 23.92 -3.90
N ALA A 558 7.00 24.18 -4.95
CA ALA A 558 6.61 23.99 -6.35
C ALA A 558 6.07 22.58 -6.66
N PHE A 559 6.61 21.54 -6.00
CA PHE A 559 6.18 20.15 -6.19
C PHE A 559 4.71 19.86 -5.82
N ILE A 560 4.04 20.75 -5.09
CA ILE A 560 2.67 20.53 -4.58
C ILE A 560 1.65 20.65 -5.70
N TRP A 561 1.85 21.57 -6.64
CA TRP A 561 0.90 21.88 -7.70
C TRP A 561 0.77 20.74 -8.73
N PRO A 562 1.87 20.19 -9.32
CA PRO A 562 1.75 19.02 -10.19
C PRO A 562 1.28 17.76 -9.43
N ALA A 563 1.62 17.61 -8.14
CA ALA A 563 1.08 16.52 -7.32
C ALA A 563 -0.43 16.64 -7.11
N ALA A 564 -0.96 17.86 -6.92
CA ALA A 564 -2.40 18.11 -6.87
C ALA A 564 -3.09 17.80 -8.21
N GLN A 565 -2.46 18.16 -9.34
CA GLN A 565 -2.96 17.85 -10.67
C GLN A 565 -3.03 16.34 -10.95
N ASP A 566 -2.01 15.55 -10.60
CA ASP A 566 -2.00 14.08 -10.70
C ASP A 566 -3.13 13.43 -9.88
N MET A 567 -3.42 13.98 -8.69
CA MET A 567 -4.53 13.55 -7.84
C MET A 567 -5.90 14.08 -8.32
N GLY A 568 -5.95 14.86 -9.41
CA GLY A 568 -7.16 15.49 -9.93
C GLY A 568 -7.75 16.59 -9.04
N VAL A 569 -7.03 17.05 -8.01
CA VAL A 569 -7.45 18.10 -7.08
C VAL A 569 -7.50 19.44 -7.79
N LYS A 570 -8.51 20.26 -7.47
CA LYS A 570 -8.69 21.62 -7.99
C LYS A 570 -8.27 22.63 -6.93
N VAL A 571 -7.00 23.02 -6.97
CA VAL A 571 -6.42 24.02 -6.04
C VAL A 571 -6.98 25.40 -6.36
N MET A 572 -7.55 26.04 -5.34
CA MET A 572 -7.84 27.47 -5.31
C MET A 572 -6.79 28.11 -4.39
N LEU A 573 -5.82 28.82 -4.97
CA LEU A 573 -4.73 29.45 -4.23
C LEU A 573 -5.07 30.90 -3.90
N VAL A 574 -4.95 31.29 -2.64
CA VAL A 574 -4.96 32.68 -2.20
C VAL A 574 -3.54 33.06 -1.84
N ASP A 575 -2.99 34.09 -2.51
CA ASP A 575 -1.63 34.57 -2.27
C ASP A 575 -1.55 36.11 -2.24
N ALA A 576 -0.54 36.63 -1.55
CA ALA A 576 -0.25 38.05 -1.42
C ALA A 576 0.70 38.57 -2.51
N ASN A 577 1.41 37.70 -3.23
CA ASN A 577 2.18 38.06 -4.42
C ASN A 577 1.34 37.81 -5.70
N PRO A 578 0.93 38.85 -6.46
CA PRO A 578 0.14 38.67 -7.67
C PRO A 578 0.91 38.01 -8.82
N ASP A 579 2.24 38.07 -8.80
CA ASP A 579 3.15 37.60 -9.85
C ASP A 579 3.80 36.24 -9.48
N HIS A 580 3.16 35.48 -8.59
CA HIS A 580 3.70 34.21 -8.08
C HIS A 580 3.61 33.09 -9.13
N PHE A 581 4.70 32.34 -9.38
CA PHE A 581 4.78 31.30 -10.43
C PHE A 581 3.62 30.29 -10.38
N ALA A 582 3.25 29.84 -9.18
CA ALA A 582 2.14 28.91 -8.96
C ALA A 582 0.77 29.38 -9.49
N ALA A 583 0.59 30.68 -9.80
CA ALA A 583 -0.65 31.21 -10.35
C ALA A 583 -1.04 30.56 -11.69
N GLU A 584 -0.06 30.10 -12.48
CA GLU A 584 -0.29 29.38 -13.75
C GLU A 584 -0.49 27.86 -13.55
N GLU A 585 -0.09 27.30 -12.41
CA GLU A 585 -0.16 25.85 -12.12
C GLU A 585 -1.44 25.42 -11.36
N VAL A 586 -2.15 26.37 -10.74
CA VAL A 586 -3.36 26.11 -9.95
C VAL A 586 -4.66 26.24 -10.77
N SER A 587 -5.76 25.70 -10.25
CA SER A 587 -7.07 25.76 -10.95
C SER A 587 -7.77 27.11 -10.83
N GLU A 588 -7.48 27.89 -9.78
CA GLU A 588 -7.91 29.28 -9.64
C GLU A 588 -6.92 30.02 -8.74
N PHE A 589 -6.38 31.14 -9.22
CA PHE A 589 -5.55 32.04 -8.43
C PHE A 589 -6.36 33.25 -7.93
N ILE A 590 -6.14 33.65 -6.68
CA ILE A 590 -6.85 34.74 -6.01
C ILE A 590 -5.82 35.62 -5.29
N TYR A 591 -5.40 36.71 -5.93
CA TYR A 591 -4.65 37.76 -5.25
C TYR A 591 -5.46 38.35 -4.09
N TYR A 592 -4.89 38.33 -2.89
CA TYR A 592 -5.38 39.03 -1.72
C TYR A 592 -4.24 39.24 -0.72
N ASP A 593 -3.91 40.49 -0.42
CA ASP A 593 -2.88 40.82 0.56
C ASP A 593 -3.31 40.42 1.99
N PHE A 594 -2.58 39.46 2.55
CA PHE A 594 -2.69 38.98 3.93
C PHE A 594 -1.37 39.09 4.72
N SER A 595 -0.39 39.84 4.22
CA SER A 595 0.94 39.98 4.81
C SER A 595 0.95 40.43 6.28
N ASN A 596 -0.07 41.16 6.72
CA ASN A 596 -0.22 41.63 8.10
C ASN A 596 -1.00 40.62 8.97
N HIS A 597 -0.30 39.60 9.49
CA HIS A 597 -0.93 38.53 10.26
C HIS A 597 -1.58 38.97 11.60
N TYR A 598 -1.25 40.15 12.14
CA TYR A 598 -2.05 40.77 13.22
C TYR A 598 -3.52 40.99 12.85
N GLN A 599 -3.85 41.02 11.54
CA GLN A 599 -5.20 41.17 11.02
C GLN A 599 -5.82 39.85 10.52
N ASP A 600 -5.23 38.69 10.84
CA ASP A 600 -5.69 37.36 10.35
C ASP A 600 -7.20 37.10 10.53
N ASP A 601 -7.83 37.59 11.60
CA ASP A 601 -9.28 37.49 11.78
C ASP A 601 -10.07 38.28 10.71
N SER A 602 -9.57 39.47 10.36
CA SER A 602 -10.13 40.30 9.29
C SER A 602 -9.82 39.74 7.90
N HIS A 603 -8.60 39.21 7.68
CA HIS A 603 -8.24 38.53 6.43
C HIS A 603 -9.11 37.28 6.21
N ALA A 604 -9.30 36.43 7.22
CA ALA A 604 -10.16 35.25 7.14
C ALA A 604 -11.60 35.61 6.76
N VAL A 605 -12.19 36.62 7.43
CA VAL A 605 -13.56 37.08 7.11
C VAL A 605 -13.67 37.64 5.70
N ARG A 606 -12.70 38.43 5.23
CA ARG A 606 -12.69 39.01 3.88
C ARG A 606 -12.52 37.95 2.78
N ILE A 607 -11.58 37.01 2.95
CA ILE A 607 -11.39 35.87 2.02
C ILE A 607 -12.66 35.03 1.95
N TYR A 608 -13.27 34.70 3.10
CA TYR A 608 -14.54 33.98 3.17
C TYR A 608 -15.67 34.72 2.43
N GLN A 609 -15.83 36.02 2.66
CA GLN A 609 -16.84 36.86 1.98
C GLN A 609 -16.60 36.93 0.47
N LEU A 610 -15.33 37.04 0.02
CA LEU A 610 -14.96 37.07 -1.39
C LEU A 610 -15.34 35.75 -2.09
N LEU A 611 -15.02 34.61 -1.47
CA LEU A 611 -15.36 33.28 -1.99
C LEU A 611 -16.88 33.04 -1.99
N LYS A 612 -17.59 33.42 -0.92
CA LYS A 612 -19.06 33.37 -0.84
C LYS A 612 -19.73 34.23 -1.90
N LYS A 613 -19.27 35.47 -2.12
CA LYS A 613 -19.80 36.38 -3.15
C LYS A 613 -19.61 35.81 -4.57
N LYS A 614 -18.52 35.08 -4.81
CA LYS A 614 -18.25 34.35 -6.07
C LYS A 614 -18.96 32.98 -6.14
N ASN A 615 -19.81 32.62 -5.17
CA ASN A 615 -20.48 31.32 -5.02
C ASN A 615 -19.51 30.11 -5.12
N LYS A 616 -18.30 30.23 -4.58
CA LYS A 616 -17.29 29.18 -4.62
C LYS A 616 -17.56 28.13 -3.55
N LYS A 617 -17.62 26.86 -3.97
CA LYS A 617 -17.60 25.70 -3.07
C LYS A 617 -16.15 25.36 -2.73
N VAL A 618 -15.89 25.14 -1.45
CA VAL A 618 -14.63 24.65 -0.90
C VAL A 618 -14.92 23.29 -0.26
N ASP A 619 -14.15 22.25 -0.61
CA ASP A 619 -14.26 20.91 -0.05
C ASP A 619 -13.22 20.65 1.06
N GLY A 620 -12.08 21.37 1.03
CA GLY A 620 -11.03 21.32 2.04
C GLY A 620 -10.21 22.62 2.07
N CYS A 621 -9.52 22.90 3.17
CA CYS A 621 -8.70 24.11 3.34
C CYS A 621 -7.41 23.79 4.12
N LEU A 622 -6.26 24.26 3.64
CA LEU A 622 -4.96 24.04 4.28
C LEU A 622 -3.92 25.12 3.90
N THR A 623 -2.71 24.97 4.42
CA THR A 623 -1.50 25.67 3.97
C THR A 623 -0.31 24.70 4.00
N PHE A 624 0.71 24.97 3.18
CA PHE A 624 2.05 24.38 3.31
C PHE A 624 3.12 25.42 3.70
N TRP A 625 2.70 26.65 3.99
CA TRP A 625 3.49 27.79 4.44
C TRP A 625 3.23 28.10 5.92
N GLU A 626 4.30 28.28 6.72
CA GLU A 626 4.23 28.39 8.19
C GLU A 626 3.36 29.56 8.65
N ASP A 627 3.59 30.75 8.09
CA ASP A 627 2.92 31.99 8.53
C ASP A 627 1.42 31.98 8.26
N CYS A 628 0.98 31.18 7.29
CA CYS A 628 -0.42 31.03 6.92
C CYS A 628 -1.17 30.00 7.77
N VAL A 629 -0.52 29.26 8.70
CA VAL A 629 -1.18 28.21 9.49
C VAL A 629 -2.33 28.75 10.36
N PRO A 630 -2.18 29.88 11.09
CA PRO A 630 -3.30 30.48 11.82
C PRO A 630 -4.44 30.97 10.92
N LEU A 631 -4.13 31.62 9.81
CA LEU A 631 -5.11 32.09 8.83
C LEU A 631 -5.92 30.93 8.21
N ALA A 632 -5.25 29.86 7.81
CA ALA A 632 -5.89 28.65 7.30
C ALA A 632 -6.81 28.00 8.35
N ALA A 633 -6.38 27.90 9.61
CA ALA A 633 -7.22 27.37 10.71
C ALA A 633 -8.49 28.21 10.94
N LYS A 634 -8.39 29.55 10.85
CA LYS A 634 -9.55 30.46 10.93
C LYS A 634 -10.50 30.25 9.74
N LEU A 635 -9.97 30.04 8.53
CA LEU A 635 -10.78 29.75 7.34
C LEU A 635 -11.46 28.38 7.43
N CYS A 636 -10.78 27.33 7.89
CA CYS A 636 -11.41 26.03 8.17
C CYS A 636 -12.61 26.19 9.11
N LYS A 637 -12.48 27.00 10.17
CA LYS A 637 -13.58 27.28 11.10
C LYS A 637 -14.76 28.01 10.43
N LEU A 638 -14.49 29.01 9.58
CA LEU A 638 -15.54 29.76 8.86
C LEU A 638 -16.28 28.92 7.79
N PHE A 639 -15.56 28.00 7.12
CA PHE A 639 -16.15 27.07 6.14
C PHE A 639 -16.73 25.79 6.77
N ASN A 640 -16.55 25.57 8.07
CA ASN A 640 -16.90 24.32 8.78
C ASN A 640 -16.19 23.08 8.18
N LEU A 641 -14.90 23.23 7.89
CA LEU A 641 -14.01 22.20 7.36
C LEU A 641 -13.11 21.64 8.48
N LYS A 642 -12.50 20.48 8.20
CA LYS A 642 -11.48 19.88 9.08
C LYS A 642 -10.14 20.60 8.92
N GLY A 643 -9.33 20.56 9.97
CA GLY A 643 -8.03 21.24 10.06
C GLY A 643 -7.56 21.34 11.51
N PRO A 644 -6.41 21.99 11.76
CA PRO A 644 -5.97 22.30 13.12
C PRO A 644 -6.95 23.27 13.78
N SER A 645 -7.07 23.20 15.11
CA SER A 645 -7.85 24.21 15.84
C SER A 645 -7.15 25.57 15.77
N ILE A 646 -7.92 26.68 15.83
CA ILE A 646 -7.34 28.04 15.83
C ILE A 646 -6.34 28.20 16.98
N MET A 647 -6.66 27.66 18.17
CA MET A 647 -5.74 27.69 19.31
C MET A 647 -4.49 26.84 19.05
N GLY A 648 -4.62 25.64 18.47
CA GLY A 648 -3.47 24.79 18.13
C GLY A 648 -2.53 25.46 17.12
N ALA A 649 -3.07 26.06 16.06
CA ALA A 649 -2.32 26.83 15.08
C ALA A 649 -1.58 28.02 15.71
N MET A 650 -2.26 28.84 16.52
CA MET A 650 -1.66 29.98 17.23
C MET A 650 -0.60 29.53 18.25
N ASN A 651 -0.83 28.43 18.96
CA ASN A 651 0.12 27.88 19.94
C ASN A 651 1.37 27.32 19.26
N ALA A 652 1.23 26.56 18.17
CA ALA A 652 2.36 26.02 17.42
C ALA A 652 3.27 27.15 16.92
N LYS A 653 2.66 28.19 16.32
CA LYS A 653 3.37 29.37 15.80
C LYS A 653 3.99 30.26 16.88
N ASN A 654 3.65 30.11 18.17
CA ASN A 654 4.32 30.79 19.28
C ASN A 654 5.00 29.77 20.24
N LYS A 655 6.32 29.65 20.10
CA LYS A 655 7.16 28.68 20.83
C LYS A 655 6.96 28.71 22.36
N SER A 656 6.88 29.90 22.95
CA SER A 656 6.62 30.09 24.39
C SER A 656 5.22 29.65 24.83
N SER A 657 4.21 29.82 23.98
CA SER A 657 2.82 29.42 24.26
C SER A 657 2.65 27.90 24.20
N THR A 658 3.28 27.24 23.23
CA THR A 658 3.38 25.77 23.19
C THR A 658 3.98 25.22 24.49
N LEU A 659 5.17 25.67 24.89
CA LEU A 659 5.82 25.20 26.13
C LEU A 659 4.99 25.55 27.39
N SER A 660 4.35 26.72 27.42
CA SER A 660 3.45 27.13 28.50
C SER A 660 2.25 26.21 28.65
N MET A 661 1.66 25.77 27.54
CA MET A 661 0.47 24.92 27.54
C MET A 661 0.81 23.48 27.95
N LEU A 662 1.89 22.92 27.40
CA LEU A 662 2.36 21.57 27.71
C LEU A 662 2.77 21.38 29.17
N ARG A 663 3.25 22.45 29.83
CA ARG A 663 3.51 22.47 31.29
C ARG A 663 2.24 22.50 32.14
N LYS A 664 1.18 23.16 31.69
CA LYS A 664 -0.09 23.30 32.41
C LYS A 664 -0.98 22.06 32.28
N LYS A 665 -0.83 21.27 31.21
CA LYS A 665 -1.54 19.99 31.02
C LYS A 665 -0.98 18.91 31.96
N THR A 666 -1.57 18.79 33.15
CA THR A 666 -1.23 17.77 34.16
C THR A 666 -2.29 16.66 34.30
N VAL A 667 -3.24 16.57 33.36
CA VAL A 667 -4.39 15.65 33.44
C VAL A 667 -3.91 14.20 33.54
N ASN A 668 -4.50 13.45 34.49
CA ASN A 668 -4.05 12.10 34.81
C ASN A 668 -4.62 11.02 33.87
N VAL A 669 -4.15 11.00 32.62
CA VAL A 669 -4.31 9.83 31.73
C VAL A 669 -3.21 8.81 32.08
N PRO A 670 -3.53 7.54 32.39
CA PRO A 670 -2.54 6.56 32.87
C PRO A 670 -1.70 5.90 31.76
N ASN A 671 -2.07 6.06 30.49
CA ASN A 671 -1.51 5.27 29.38
C ASN A 671 -0.33 5.91 28.65
N LEU A 672 0.01 7.18 28.94
CA LEU A 672 1.10 7.94 28.30
C LEU A 672 1.80 8.85 29.33
N PRO A 673 3.08 9.23 29.11
CA PRO A 673 3.78 10.16 29.98
C PRO A 673 3.12 11.56 30.01
N ARG A 674 3.50 12.38 30.99
CA ARG A 674 2.99 13.76 31.13
C ARG A 674 3.78 14.72 30.23
N THR A 675 3.09 15.59 29.50
CA THR A 675 3.72 16.51 28.53
C THR A 675 4.74 17.47 29.12
N TYR A 676 4.63 17.84 30.41
CA TYR A 676 5.64 18.69 31.05
C TYR A 676 7.05 18.06 31.02
N LEU A 677 7.15 16.72 30.96
CA LEU A 677 8.42 15.98 30.85
C LEU A 677 9.16 16.29 29.54
N TYR A 678 8.43 16.64 28.48
CA TYR A 678 9.00 17.01 27.18
C TYR A 678 9.42 18.48 27.10
N THR A 679 9.10 19.30 28.11
CA THR A 679 9.49 20.71 28.13
C THR A 679 10.81 20.93 28.88
N SER A 680 11.61 21.89 28.40
CA SER A 680 12.77 22.45 29.09
C SER A 680 12.42 23.81 29.69
N TRP A 681 13.31 24.44 30.47
CA TRP A 681 13.06 25.79 30.99
C TRP A 681 13.12 26.87 29.88
N PHE A 682 12.25 27.87 29.97
CA PHE A 682 12.20 29.03 29.07
C PHE A 682 11.55 30.25 29.76
N THR A 683 11.77 31.45 29.20
CA THR A 683 10.99 32.66 29.46
C THR A 683 10.98 33.60 28.24
N SER A 684 9.92 34.38 28.07
CA SER A 684 9.86 35.51 27.13
C SER A 684 10.65 36.70 27.68
N LEU A 685 11.27 37.50 26.80
CA LEU A 685 12.02 38.71 27.16
C LEU A 685 11.29 39.96 26.63
N ARG A 686 10.71 40.76 27.54
CA ARG A 686 9.96 42.00 27.22
C ARG A 686 10.73 43.27 27.57
N GLY A 687 11.85 43.14 28.27
CA GLY A 687 12.79 44.24 28.53
C GLY A 687 13.87 43.88 29.54
N LYS A 688 14.63 44.89 29.96
CA LYS A 688 15.82 44.72 30.82
C LYS A 688 15.56 43.98 32.14
N ALA A 689 14.40 44.16 32.76
CA ALA A 689 14.05 43.47 34.00
C ALA A 689 14.01 41.93 33.82
N ASP A 690 13.59 41.44 32.65
CA ASP A 690 13.57 40.00 32.36
C ASP A 690 14.99 39.46 32.17
N LEU A 691 15.87 40.19 31.47
CA LEU A 691 17.29 39.84 31.34
C LEU A 691 17.96 39.70 32.70
N GLU A 692 17.81 40.70 33.57
CA GLU A 692 18.35 40.67 34.93
C GLU A 692 17.83 39.48 35.74
N ASN A 693 16.56 39.11 35.57
CA ASN A 693 15.96 37.95 36.22
C ASN A 693 16.54 36.63 35.71
N VAL A 694 16.77 36.50 34.39
CA VAL A 694 17.42 35.34 33.78
C VAL A 694 18.85 35.18 34.29
N ILE A 695 19.64 36.26 34.28
CA ILE A 695 21.03 36.29 34.78
C ILE A 695 21.12 35.87 36.26
N LYS A 696 20.13 36.26 37.08
CA LYS A 696 20.08 35.93 38.52
C LYS A 696 19.65 34.48 38.81
N MET A 697 18.80 33.88 37.96
CA MET A 697 18.13 32.61 38.28
C MET A 697 18.61 31.39 37.48
N HIS A 698 19.24 31.58 36.31
CA HIS A 698 19.56 30.49 35.39
C HIS A 698 21.06 30.36 35.09
N LYS A 699 21.47 29.16 34.70
CA LYS A 699 22.85 28.83 34.35
C LYS A 699 23.01 28.85 32.84
N PHE A 700 24.17 29.33 32.40
CA PHE A 700 24.59 29.30 31.00
C PHE A 700 25.24 27.94 30.63
N PRO A 701 25.25 27.55 29.34
CA PRO A 701 24.72 28.29 28.19
C PRO A 701 23.19 28.21 28.07
N LEU A 702 22.61 29.23 27.42
CA LEU A 702 21.20 29.30 27.06
C LEU A 702 21.06 29.51 25.54
N VAL A 703 19.88 29.24 25.00
CA VAL A 703 19.53 29.54 23.61
C VAL A 703 18.54 30.70 23.58
N MET A 704 18.83 31.73 22.81
CA MET A 704 17.91 32.82 22.52
C MET A 704 17.34 32.64 21.10
N LYS A 705 16.02 32.82 20.93
CA LYS A 705 15.36 32.75 19.62
C LYS A 705 14.10 33.62 19.56
N LEU A 706 13.63 33.94 18.36
CA LEU A 706 12.33 34.59 18.14
C LEU A 706 11.19 33.61 18.47
N GLU A 707 10.14 34.08 19.14
CA GLU A 707 8.99 33.22 19.51
C GLU A 707 8.17 32.74 18.32
N TYR A 708 8.15 33.53 17.24
CA TYR A 708 7.42 33.27 16.00
C TYR A 708 8.33 32.87 14.81
N GLY A 709 9.66 32.92 15.02
CA GLY A 709 10.69 32.70 13.99
C GLY A 709 10.69 31.29 13.39
N SER A 710 11.25 31.13 12.20
CA SER A 710 11.54 29.84 11.55
C SER A 710 12.93 29.84 10.87
N SER A 711 13.30 28.76 10.18
CA SER A 711 14.57 28.61 9.44
C SER A 711 15.84 28.82 10.27
N ALA A 712 15.78 28.62 11.59
CA ALA A 712 16.83 28.97 12.56
C ALA A 712 17.27 30.46 12.56
N VAL A 713 16.55 31.35 11.86
CA VAL A 713 16.90 32.78 11.79
C VAL A 713 16.77 33.43 13.17
N GLY A 714 17.83 34.12 13.60
CA GLY A 714 17.92 34.74 14.91
C GLY A 714 18.06 33.77 16.09
N VAL A 715 18.39 32.49 15.85
CA VAL A 715 18.69 31.52 16.92
C VAL A 715 20.18 31.61 17.29
N VAL A 716 20.48 31.92 18.56
CA VAL A 716 21.86 32.10 19.04
C VAL A 716 22.11 31.41 20.39
N LEU A 717 23.32 30.86 20.55
CA LEU A 717 23.81 30.27 21.80
C LEU A 717 24.52 31.37 22.60
N VAL A 718 24.00 31.70 23.77
CA VAL A 718 24.59 32.68 24.69
C VAL A 718 25.26 31.96 25.86
N LYS A 719 26.55 32.22 26.07
CA LYS A 719 27.42 31.48 26.99
C LYS A 719 27.62 32.18 28.34
N ASN A 720 27.23 33.45 28.44
CA ASN A 720 27.37 34.28 29.63
C ASN A 720 26.36 35.45 29.59
N ALA A 721 26.35 36.25 30.65
CA ALA A 721 25.44 37.40 30.80
C ALA A 721 25.72 38.54 29.81
N GLU A 722 26.98 38.76 29.43
CA GLU A 722 27.38 39.82 28.50
C GLU A 722 26.85 39.52 27.10
N GLU A 723 27.07 38.29 26.61
CA GLU A 723 26.50 37.79 25.35
C GLU A 723 24.95 37.82 25.34
N LEU A 724 24.30 37.59 26.49
CA LEU A 724 22.85 37.66 26.61
C LEU A 724 22.33 39.10 26.40
N GLU A 725 22.96 40.10 27.02
CA GLU A 725 22.55 41.51 26.85
C GLU A 725 22.86 42.02 25.43
N GLU A 726 24.04 41.70 24.89
CA GLU A 726 24.46 42.05 23.52
C GLU A 726 23.51 41.47 22.47
N LYS A 727 23.26 40.15 22.51
CA LYS A 727 22.42 39.48 21.51
C LYS A 727 20.95 39.81 21.63
N TYR A 728 20.44 40.10 22.84
CA TYR A 728 19.08 40.63 22.96
C TYR A 728 18.94 41.97 22.24
N LEU A 729 19.91 42.88 22.42
CA LEU A 729 19.88 44.17 21.73
C LEU A 729 19.93 43.98 20.21
N GLU A 730 20.88 43.19 19.71
CA GLU A 730 21.05 42.88 18.28
C GLU A 730 19.77 42.31 17.62
N LEU A 731 19.19 41.25 18.20
CA LEU A 731 17.97 40.64 17.68
C LEU A 731 16.78 41.62 17.75
N SER A 732 16.64 42.33 18.87
CA SER A 732 15.56 43.30 19.05
C SER A 732 15.63 44.50 18.11
N THR A 733 16.82 44.86 17.60
CA THR A 733 16.97 45.95 16.61
C THR A 733 16.90 45.47 15.16
N THR A 734 17.32 44.24 14.88
CA THR A 734 17.45 43.71 13.51
C THR A 734 16.14 43.17 12.95
N PHE A 735 15.31 42.54 13.80
CA PHE A 735 14.09 41.86 13.37
C PHE A 735 12.87 42.61 13.94
N GLN A 736 12.33 43.57 13.19
CA GLN A 736 11.21 44.41 13.63
C GLN A 736 9.91 44.13 12.85
N LYS A 737 10.02 43.78 11.58
CA LYS A 737 8.89 43.64 10.65
C LYS A 737 9.22 42.67 9.51
N ASP A 738 8.19 42.19 8.82
CA ASP A 738 8.34 41.12 7.82
C ASP A 738 9.20 41.52 6.61
N GLU A 739 9.31 42.81 6.26
CA GLU A 739 10.20 43.23 5.18
C GLU A 739 11.69 43.26 5.57
N ASP A 740 12.02 43.03 6.85
CA ASP A 740 13.41 42.86 7.29
C ASP A 740 13.91 41.45 6.94
N TYR A 741 13.03 40.44 7.09
CA TYR A 741 13.24 39.05 6.65
C TYR A 741 11.87 38.41 6.37
N PHE A 742 11.55 38.21 5.09
CA PHE A 742 10.22 37.78 4.65
C PHE A 742 9.92 36.34 5.06
N GLY A 743 8.72 36.09 5.58
CA GLY A 743 8.18 34.73 5.68
C GLY A 743 8.74 33.87 6.83
N ILE A 744 9.47 34.47 7.78
CA ILE A 744 9.88 33.82 9.04
C ILE A 744 8.93 34.11 10.21
N GLY A 745 7.76 34.70 9.96
CA GLY A 745 6.75 34.97 11.00
C GLY A 745 6.86 36.30 11.74
N LEU A 746 7.65 37.27 11.27
CA LEU A 746 7.71 38.60 11.87
C LEU A 746 6.37 39.35 11.72
N GLY A 747 5.55 39.01 10.72
CA GLY A 747 4.15 39.43 10.61
C GLY A 747 3.25 39.03 11.79
N HIS A 748 3.65 38.02 12.59
CA HIS A 748 2.96 37.64 13.85
C HIS A 748 3.56 38.30 15.10
N GLY A 749 4.85 38.65 15.04
CA GLY A 749 5.55 39.43 16.07
C GLY A 749 7.02 39.07 16.25
N ASN A 750 7.76 39.96 16.89
CA ASN A 750 9.21 39.86 17.09
C ASN A 750 9.63 39.65 18.56
N THR A 751 8.74 39.08 19.39
CA THR A 751 9.10 38.79 20.79
C THR A 751 10.23 37.77 20.84
N VAL A 752 11.27 38.08 21.60
CA VAL A 752 12.42 37.19 21.83
C VAL A 752 12.15 36.34 23.06
N MET A 753 12.49 35.06 23.00
CA MET A 753 12.52 34.14 24.14
C MET A 753 13.94 33.65 24.41
N VAL A 754 14.19 33.23 25.65
CA VAL A 754 15.38 32.49 26.04
C VAL A 754 14.98 31.17 26.69
N MET A 755 15.74 30.11 26.42
CA MET A 755 15.53 28.77 26.94
C MET A 755 16.83 28.09 27.34
N GLU A 756 16.71 27.06 28.16
CA GLU A 756 17.79 26.13 28.50
C GLU A 756 18.38 25.50 27.23
N TYR A 757 19.71 25.48 27.10
CA TYR A 757 20.35 24.76 25.99
C TYR A 757 20.15 23.25 26.16
N ILE A 758 19.47 22.64 25.19
CA ILE A 758 19.20 21.21 25.16
C ILE A 758 20.28 20.51 24.33
N GLY A 759 21.16 19.75 24.98
CA GLY A 759 22.11 18.88 24.31
C GLY A 759 21.47 17.61 23.73
N GLY A 760 22.30 16.63 23.38
CA GLY A 760 21.86 15.37 22.75
C GLY A 760 21.65 15.49 21.24
N THR A 761 21.21 14.39 20.62
CA THR A 761 20.96 14.32 19.18
C THR A 761 19.62 14.95 18.83
N GLU A 762 19.49 15.46 17.60
CA GLU A 762 18.32 16.18 17.10
C GLU A 762 17.53 15.31 16.13
N HIS A 763 16.20 15.45 16.15
CA HIS A 763 15.26 14.53 15.51
C HIS A 763 14.07 15.29 14.96
N ASP A 764 13.71 15.00 13.72
CA ASP A 764 12.45 15.39 13.13
C ASP A 764 11.43 14.27 13.26
N VAL A 765 10.22 14.63 13.69
CA VAL A 765 9.09 13.69 13.76
C VAL A 765 7.93 14.21 12.92
N ASP A 766 7.82 13.70 11.69
CA ASP A 766 6.67 13.95 10.81
C ASP A 766 5.50 13.05 11.22
N LEU A 767 4.34 13.67 11.45
CA LEU A 767 3.11 13.05 11.95
C LEU A 767 1.94 13.29 11.00
N ILE A 768 1.13 12.26 10.81
CA ILE A 768 -0.20 12.38 10.19
C ILE A 768 -1.24 12.16 11.29
N ILE A 769 -2.05 13.18 11.58
CA ILE A 769 -3.08 13.13 12.63
C ILE A 769 -4.45 13.40 12.00
N PHE A 770 -5.43 12.55 12.32
CA PHE A 770 -6.82 12.67 11.87
C PHE A 770 -7.76 12.42 13.05
N GLU A 771 -8.69 13.36 13.28
CA GLU A 771 -9.63 13.35 14.42
C GLU A 771 -8.97 13.07 15.78
N GLY A 772 -7.81 13.69 16.02
CA GLY A 772 -7.04 13.54 17.26
C GLY A 772 -6.43 12.14 17.44
N ARG A 773 -6.25 11.37 16.36
CA ARG A 773 -5.60 10.05 16.35
C ARG A 773 -4.40 10.04 15.41
N LEU A 774 -3.33 9.40 15.85
CA LEU A 774 -2.16 9.14 15.01
C LEU A 774 -2.50 8.15 13.89
N VAL A 775 -2.23 8.53 12.65
CA VAL A 775 -2.35 7.66 11.46
C VAL A 775 -1.00 7.06 11.10
N ALA A 776 0.03 7.90 11.00
CA ALA A 776 1.41 7.49 10.72
C ALA A 776 2.39 8.47 11.38
N ALA A 777 3.62 8.00 11.61
CA ALA A 777 4.72 8.81 12.10
C ALA A 777 6.04 8.33 11.47
N PHE A 778 6.95 9.27 11.21
CA PHE A 778 8.27 9.04 10.64
C PHE A 778 9.29 9.76 11.51
N VAL A 779 10.48 9.18 11.70
CA VAL A 779 11.56 9.79 12.48
C VAL A 779 12.82 9.82 11.61
N SER A 780 13.41 11.01 11.47
CA SER A 780 14.74 11.23 10.93
C SER A 780 15.65 11.84 11.98
N ASP A 781 16.92 11.46 11.95
CA ASP A 781 17.95 12.09 12.78
C ASP A 781 18.57 13.24 12.01
N ASN A 782 18.78 14.36 12.71
CA ASN A 782 19.52 15.51 12.20
C ASN A 782 20.95 15.49 12.77
N GLY A 783 21.91 15.77 11.90
CA GLY A 783 23.32 15.89 12.23
C GLY A 783 23.59 17.14 13.10
N PRO A 784 24.83 17.30 13.60
CA PRO A 784 25.18 18.46 14.42
C PRO A 784 25.04 19.76 13.59
N THR A 785 24.24 20.69 14.10
CA THR A 785 23.97 21.98 13.46
C THR A 785 25.24 22.81 13.23
N ARG A 786 25.27 23.67 12.19
CA ARG A 786 26.40 24.58 11.94
C ARG A 786 26.66 25.48 13.16
N ASP A 787 27.94 25.67 13.46
CA ASP A 787 28.39 26.60 14.50
C ASP A 787 27.76 28.00 14.31
N LYS A 788 27.35 28.59 15.44
CA LYS A 788 26.72 29.92 15.59
C LYS A 788 25.32 30.11 14.96
N THR A 789 24.89 29.26 14.03
CA THR A 789 23.69 29.51 13.21
C THR A 789 22.57 28.49 13.37
N PHE A 790 22.80 27.38 14.09
CA PHE A 790 21.81 26.32 14.35
C PHE A 790 21.17 25.67 13.10
N THR A 791 21.66 25.97 11.90
CA THR A 791 21.19 25.35 10.66
C THR A 791 21.59 23.88 10.60
N GLU A 792 20.69 23.03 10.14
CA GLU A 792 20.94 21.63 9.82
C GLU A 792 22.17 21.45 8.89
N THR A 793 22.81 20.29 8.97
CA THR A 793 24.01 19.95 8.16
C THR A 793 23.87 18.65 7.39
N ALA A 794 23.35 17.63 8.05
CA ALA A 794 23.14 16.30 7.51
C ALA A 794 21.92 15.64 8.16
N ALA A 795 21.42 14.58 7.55
CA ALA A 795 20.32 13.79 8.11
C ALA A 795 20.40 12.32 7.69
N CYS A 796 19.70 11.46 8.45
CA CYS A 796 19.42 10.08 8.03
C CYS A 796 17.98 9.66 8.36
N MET A 797 17.42 8.78 7.53
CA MET A 797 16.06 8.24 7.71
C MET A 797 15.99 6.78 7.22
N PRO A 798 15.39 5.82 7.94
CA PRO A 798 14.90 5.94 9.32
C PRO A 798 15.98 6.38 10.32
N SER A 799 15.54 6.91 11.45
CA SER A 799 16.39 7.16 12.62
C SER A 799 17.26 5.97 12.98
N SER A 800 18.53 6.22 13.31
CA SER A 800 19.49 5.25 13.84
C SER A 800 19.29 4.98 15.34
N LEU A 801 18.40 5.72 16.01
CA LEU A 801 18.09 5.47 17.41
C LEU A 801 17.49 4.08 17.64
N PRO A 802 17.74 3.45 18.81
CA PRO A 802 17.02 2.25 19.22
C PRO A 802 15.49 2.42 19.19
N TYR A 803 14.78 1.34 18.86
CA TYR A 803 13.33 1.36 18.64
C TYR A 803 12.52 1.98 19.80
N ASP A 804 12.92 1.74 21.07
CA ASP A 804 12.24 2.35 22.22
C ASP A 804 12.35 3.87 22.25
N LYS A 805 13.46 4.42 21.75
CA LYS A 805 13.72 5.86 21.64
C LYS A 805 12.96 6.50 20.49
N GLN A 806 12.89 5.82 19.34
CA GLN A 806 11.98 6.22 18.26
C GLN A 806 10.52 6.24 18.74
N ARG A 807 10.08 5.22 19.49
CA ARG A 807 8.74 5.20 20.10
C ARG A 807 8.52 6.30 21.14
N GLN A 808 9.55 6.68 21.91
CA GLN A 808 9.48 7.82 22.83
C GLN A 808 9.30 9.14 22.07
N LEU A 809 10.04 9.38 20.98
CA LEU A 809 9.90 10.54 20.10
C LEU A 809 8.49 10.63 19.49
N ILE A 810 8.02 9.56 18.84
CA ILE A 810 6.70 9.50 18.21
C ILE A 810 5.58 9.81 19.21
N ASN A 811 5.61 9.18 20.40
CA ASN A 811 4.61 9.41 21.42
C ASN A 811 4.66 10.85 21.97
N ALA A 812 5.86 11.39 22.20
CA ALA A 812 6.04 12.74 22.71
C ALA A 812 5.56 13.80 21.71
N ALA A 813 5.97 13.70 20.44
CA ALA A 813 5.54 14.59 19.36
C ALA A 813 4.02 14.56 19.18
N TYR A 814 3.41 13.36 19.14
CA TYR A 814 1.97 13.19 19.03
C TYR A 814 1.19 13.80 20.20
N GLN A 815 1.67 13.61 21.43
CA GLN A 815 1.08 14.27 22.61
C GLN A 815 1.26 15.79 22.56
N CYS A 816 2.42 16.28 22.15
CA CYS A 816 2.68 17.72 22.01
C CYS A 816 1.69 18.37 21.03
N CYS A 817 1.48 17.78 19.84
CA CYS A 817 0.51 18.25 18.86
C CYS A 817 -0.94 18.21 19.37
N THR A 818 -1.41 17.05 19.85
CA THR A 818 -2.81 16.89 20.29
C THR A 818 -3.14 17.72 21.53
N GLU A 819 -2.22 17.85 22.49
CA GLU A 819 -2.47 18.62 23.71
C GLU A 819 -2.55 20.14 23.47
N ILE A 820 -1.94 20.67 22.41
CA ILE A 820 -2.13 22.08 22.01
C ILE A 820 -3.35 22.28 21.07
N GLY A 821 -3.91 21.21 20.50
CA GLY A 821 -5.10 21.23 19.62
C GLY A 821 -4.81 21.11 18.12
N LEU A 822 -3.73 20.40 17.74
CA LEU A 822 -3.44 20.01 16.37
C LEU A 822 -4.04 18.63 16.06
N ASP A 823 -5.36 18.58 15.93
CA ASP A 823 -6.11 17.32 15.84
C ASP A 823 -6.32 16.78 14.41
N ASN A 824 -6.10 17.60 13.38
CA ASN A 824 -6.23 17.20 11.98
C ASN A 824 -5.17 17.92 11.14
N GLY A 825 -4.18 17.20 10.63
CA GLY A 825 -3.20 17.71 9.68
C GLY A 825 -2.01 16.76 9.47
N VAL A 826 -1.09 17.20 8.64
CA VAL A 826 0.28 16.70 8.60
C VAL A 826 1.14 17.74 9.32
N PHE A 827 1.93 17.30 10.29
CA PHE A 827 2.72 18.16 11.17
C PHE A 827 4.16 17.63 11.26
N ASN A 828 5.12 18.52 11.46
CA ASN A 828 6.49 18.16 11.76
C ASN A 828 6.86 18.70 13.15
N VAL A 829 7.63 17.93 13.92
CA VAL A 829 7.99 18.25 15.31
C VAL A 829 9.48 18.02 15.53
N GLU A 830 10.19 19.10 15.80
CA GLU A 830 11.62 19.09 16.11
C GLU A 830 11.84 18.74 17.58
N MET A 831 12.66 17.71 17.85
CA MET A 831 12.93 17.22 19.19
C MET A 831 14.43 16.94 19.41
N LYS A 832 14.90 17.12 20.64
CA LYS A 832 16.20 16.63 21.12
C LYS A 832 16.00 15.35 21.92
N MET A 833 16.82 14.33 21.67
CA MET A 833 16.88 13.12 22.48
C MET A 833 18.03 13.21 23.49
N ILE A 834 17.70 13.22 24.78
CA ILE A 834 18.68 13.20 25.88
C ILE A 834 18.52 11.95 26.74
N SER A 835 19.44 11.74 27.70
CA SER A 835 19.42 10.59 28.62
C SER A 835 18.11 10.42 29.40
N THR A 836 17.38 11.51 29.64
CA THR A 836 16.07 11.50 30.34
C THR A 836 14.86 11.38 29.41
N GLY A 837 15.07 11.24 28.10
CA GLY A 837 14.02 11.12 27.08
C GLY A 837 13.95 12.33 26.13
N PRO A 838 12.88 12.43 25.32
CA PRO A 838 12.74 13.47 24.32
C PRO A 838 12.38 14.83 24.93
N LYS A 839 12.87 15.90 24.32
CA LYS A 839 12.60 17.30 24.65
C LYS A 839 12.18 18.06 23.40
N LEU A 840 11.12 18.86 23.50
CA LEU A 840 10.58 19.63 22.39
C LEU A 840 11.47 20.85 22.07
N VAL A 841 11.80 21.05 20.80
CA VAL A 841 12.45 22.25 20.28
C VAL A 841 11.41 23.21 19.71
N GLU A 842 10.53 22.71 18.85
CA GLU A 842 9.36 23.40 18.29
C GLU A 842 8.38 22.45 17.57
N ILE A 843 7.24 22.99 17.14
CA ILE A 843 6.19 22.28 16.38
C ILE A 843 5.91 23.11 15.14
N ASN A 844 6.25 22.60 13.97
CA ASN A 844 5.86 23.17 12.69
C ASN A 844 4.39 22.80 12.41
N GLY A 845 3.53 23.81 12.26
CA GLY A 845 2.07 23.63 12.17
C GLY A 845 1.55 23.04 10.84
N ARG A 846 2.45 22.39 10.08
CA ARG A 846 2.32 21.94 8.68
C ARG A 846 3.29 20.78 8.41
N MET A 847 3.23 20.23 7.20
CA MET A 847 4.18 19.25 6.67
C MET A 847 5.65 19.75 6.76
N GLY A 848 6.57 18.81 7.03
CA GLY A 848 8.01 19.04 7.09
C GLY A 848 8.61 19.66 5.82
N GLY A 849 9.75 20.32 6.01
CA GLY A 849 10.50 21.01 4.95
C GLY A 849 11.44 20.10 4.16
N PHE A 850 12.28 20.75 3.35
CA PHE A 850 13.42 20.16 2.66
C PHE A 850 13.12 18.81 1.96
N TYR A 851 13.91 17.78 2.28
CA TYR A 851 13.90 16.45 1.67
C TYR A 851 12.92 15.47 2.33
N LEU A 852 12.35 15.82 3.50
CA LEU A 852 11.59 14.91 4.37
C LEU A 852 10.42 14.22 3.63
N ARG A 853 9.62 15.00 2.89
CA ARG A 853 8.49 14.48 2.09
C ARG A 853 8.94 13.42 1.08
N ASP A 854 10.03 13.68 0.38
CA ASP A 854 10.51 12.83 -0.71
C ASP A 854 11.18 11.56 -0.17
N TRP A 855 11.92 11.66 0.94
CA TRP A 855 12.48 10.50 1.64
C TRP A 855 11.36 9.62 2.21
N ILE A 856 10.34 10.20 2.85
CA ILE A 856 9.18 9.47 3.38
C ILE A 856 8.43 8.74 2.26
N LYS A 857 8.22 9.40 1.12
CA LYS A 857 7.57 8.80 -0.06
C LYS A 857 8.38 7.62 -0.60
N LYS A 858 9.70 7.75 -0.75
CA LYS A 858 10.58 6.69 -1.27
C LYS A 858 10.71 5.50 -0.30
N LEU A 859 10.95 5.77 0.99
CA LEU A 859 11.16 4.74 2.02
C LEU A 859 9.88 3.99 2.38
N TYR A 860 8.77 4.71 2.57
CA TYR A 860 7.56 4.15 3.19
C TYR A 860 6.35 4.13 2.27
N ALA A 861 6.48 4.53 1.00
CA ALA A 861 5.35 4.56 0.06
C ALA A 861 4.20 5.51 0.49
N VAL A 862 4.51 6.53 1.31
CA VAL A 862 3.53 7.49 1.85
C VAL A 862 3.69 8.86 1.18
N ASP A 863 2.65 9.31 0.49
CA ASP A 863 2.59 10.68 -0.04
C ASP A 863 1.93 11.63 0.98
N LEU A 864 2.74 12.45 1.65
CA LEU A 864 2.25 13.42 2.64
C LEU A 864 1.37 14.52 2.03
N VAL A 865 1.53 14.86 0.75
CA VAL A 865 0.69 15.85 0.07
C VAL A 865 -0.71 15.28 -0.14
N MET A 866 -0.81 14.02 -0.58
CA MET A 866 -2.09 13.29 -0.65
C MET A 866 -2.75 13.22 0.73
N CYS A 867 -1.99 12.91 1.78
CA CYS A 867 -2.51 12.83 3.14
C CYS A 867 -3.01 14.18 3.65
N ALA A 868 -2.29 15.28 3.40
CA ALA A 868 -2.72 16.63 3.75
C ALA A 868 -4.04 17.01 3.03
N PHE A 869 -4.17 16.71 1.74
CA PHE A 869 -5.41 16.93 1.00
C PHE A 869 -6.59 16.11 1.54
N LEU A 870 -6.40 14.81 1.79
CA LEU A 870 -7.43 13.94 2.40
C LEU A 870 -7.91 14.50 3.74
N VAL A 871 -6.98 14.80 4.65
CA VAL A 871 -7.29 15.33 5.98
C VAL A 871 -8.02 16.67 5.91
N SER A 872 -7.62 17.58 5.00
CA SER A 872 -8.29 18.88 4.81
C SER A 872 -9.74 18.74 4.31
N CYS A 873 -10.02 17.70 3.52
CA CYS A 873 -11.36 17.34 3.07
C CYS A 873 -12.17 16.55 4.12
N GLY A 874 -11.58 16.27 5.29
CA GLY A 874 -12.19 15.45 6.33
C GLY A 874 -12.22 13.94 6.03
N ILE A 875 -11.39 13.49 5.11
CA ILE A 875 -11.25 12.10 4.70
C ILE A 875 -10.07 11.50 5.45
N LYS A 876 -10.25 10.32 6.05
CA LYS A 876 -9.17 9.63 6.75
C LYS A 876 -8.15 9.07 5.75
N PRO A 877 -6.85 9.42 5.86
CA PRO A 877 -5.81 8.76 5.07
C PRO A 877 -5.53 7.35 5.60
N TYR A 878 -5.23 6.44 4.66
CA TYR A 878 -4.83 5.07 4.90
C TYR A 878 -3.44 4.86 4.31
N CYS A 879 -2.45 4.72 5.20
CA CYS A 879 -1.05 4.51 4.85
C CYS A 879 -0.75 3.00 4.65
N PRO A 880 0.26 2.65 3.83
CA PRO A 880 0.79 1.29 3.74
C PRO A 880 1.54 0.87 5.02
N GLU A 881 2.22 -0.27 4.96
CA GLU A 881 3.10 -0.67 6.06
C GLU A 881 4.25 0.31 6.23
N LEU A 882 4.45 0.77 7.45
CA LEU A 882 5.54 1.69 7.79
C LEU A 882 6.87 0.92 7.99
N LYS A 883 7.18 0.03 7.04
CA LYS A 883 8.48 -0.66 6.92
C LYS A 883 9.33 0.11 5.91
N PRO A 884 10.52 0.61 6.29
CA PRO A 884 11.39 1.34 5.38
C PRO A 884 12.00 0.37 4.35
N LYS A 885 12.03 0.78 3.06
CA LYS A 885 12.67 0.03 1.96
C LYS A 885 14.20 0.09 1.95
N GLY A 886 14.81 0.81 2.89
CA GLY A 886 16.26 1.02 2.97
C GLY A 886 16.60 2.13 3.97
N GLN A 887 17.78 2.73 3.80
CA GLN A 887 18.32 3.80 4.62
C GLN A 887 18.75 4.97 3.73
N PHE A 888 18.13 6.12 3.94
CA PHE A 888 18.62 7.40 3.44
C PHE A 888 19.70 7.97 4.36
N MET A 889 20.69 8.60 3.73
CA MET A 889 21.59 9.53 4.38
C MET A 889 21.94 10.66 3.41
N GLY A 890 21.98 11.90 3.88
CA GLY A 890 22.27 13.06 3.05
C GLY A 890 22.87 14.23 3.82
N PHE A 891 23.35 15.22 3.08
CA PHE A 891 23.83 16.49 3.63
C PHE A 891 23.25 17.68 2.87
N LEU A 892 23.22 18.83 3.55
CA LEU A 892 22.69 20.08 3.05
C LEU A 892 23.76 20.88 2.31
N CYS A 893 23.36 21.57 1.25
CA CYS A 893 24.22 22.36 0.37
C CYS A 893 23.99 23.86 0.61
N ILE A 894 24.97 24.51 1.21
CA ILE A 894 24.99 25.97 1.44
C ILE A 894 25.51 26.76 0.22
N PRO A 895 25.00 27.99 -0.04
CA PRO A 895 25.34 28.82 -1.19
C PRO A 895 26.84 29.07 -1.43
N SER A 896 27.56 29.64 -0.46
CA SER A 896 28.97 30.06 -0.65
C SER A 896 29.89 28.92 -1.08
N LEU A 897 29.73 27.74 -0.47
CA LEU A 897 30.60 26.60 -0.71
C LEU A 897 30.19 25.78 -1.93
N HIS A 898 28.88 25.51 -2.13
CA HIS A 898 28.46 24.48 -3.08
C HIS A 898 27.86 25.02 -4.38
N ASN A 899 27.36 26.25 -4.43
CA ASN A 899 26.61 26.72 -5.60
C ASN A 899 27.48 26.77 -6.87
N HIS A 900 28.75 27.17 -6.75
CA HIS A 900 29.67 27.19 -7.89
C HIS A 900 30.13 25.79 -8.30
N ILE A 901 30.20 24.83 -7.36
CA ILE A 901 30.58 23.44 -7.61
C ILE A 901 29.44 22.69 -8.32
N LEU A 902 28.21 22.79 -7.82
CA LEU A 902 27.06 22.05 -8.36
C LEU A 902 26.53 22.58 -9.70
N ASN A 903 26.97 23.76 -10.12
CA ASN A 903 26.70 24.37 -11.43
C ASN A 903 27.91 24.35 -12.38
N ASP A 904 29.05 23.79 -11.97
CA ASP A 904 30.16 23.49 -12.87
C ASP A 904 29.69 22.47 -13.94
N PRO A 905 29.98 22.66 -15.25
CA PRO A 905 29.43 21.81 -16.31
C PRO A 905 29.75 20.32 -16.19
N ASP A 906 30.96 19.97 -15.74
CA ASP A 906 31.38 18.57 -15.59
C ASP A 906 30.68 17.94 -14.38
N THR A 907 30.65 18.67 -13.25
CA THR A 907 29.96 18.26 -12.02
C THR A 907 28.45 18.13 -12.22
N LEU A 908 27.83 19.07 -12.95
CA LEU A 908 26.41 19.05 -13.29
C LEU A 908 26.05 17.84 -14.17
N SER A 909 26.85 17.58 -15.21
CA SER A 909 26.67 16.43 -16.09
C SER A 909 26.80 15.11 -15.32
N ARG A 910 27.81 15.01 -14.46
CA ARG A 910 28.04 13.86 -13.58
C ARG A 910 26.90 13.66 -12.57
N ARG A 911 26.40 14.74 -11.98
CA ARG A 911 25.25 14.71 -11.07
C ARG A 911 23.99 14.18 -11.77
N GLN A 912 23.67 14.70 -12.95
CA GLN A 912 22.54 14.25 -13.77
C GLN A 912 22.67 12.76 -14.17
N GLU A 913 23.88 12.30 -14.50
CA GLU A 913 24.16 10.88 -14.76
C GLU A 913 23.81 10.01 -13.54
N LEU A 914 24.29 10.39 -12.34
CA LEU A 914 24.06 9.64 -11.11
C LEU A 914 22.59 9.68 -10.65
N GLU A 915 21.88 10.79 -10.86
CA GLU A 915 20.43 10.89 -10.63
C GLU A 915 19.62 9.99 -11.57
N SER A 916 19.96 9.98 -12.87
CA SER A 916 19.30 9.12 -13.86
C SER A 916 19.44 7.63 -13.52
N LYS A 917 20.59 7.26 -12.92
CA LYS A 917 20.89 5.91 -12.41
C LYS A 917 20.36 5.66 -10.99
N ARG A 918 19.69 6.65 -10.37
CA ARG A 918 19.17 6.62 -8.98
C ARG A 918 20.24 6.32 -7.92
N ILE A 919 21.51 6.60 -8.20
CA ILE A 919 22.63 6.43 -7.26
C ILE A 919 22.63 7.55 -6.20
N ILE A 920 22.20 8.74 -6.61
CA ILE A 920 21.99 9.89 -5.72
C ILE A 920 20.57 10.42 -5.83
N HIS A 921 20.17 11.16 -4.81
CA HIS A 921 18.94 11.92 -4.74
C HIS A 921 19.28 13.36 -4.43
N PHE A 922 19.12 14.23 -5.42
CA PHE A 922 19.26 15.67 -5.30
C PHE A 922 17.89 16.30 -5.07
N ASN A 923 17.82 17.22 -4.12
CA ASN A 923 16.65 18.05 -3.89
C ASN A 923 17.09 19.51 -3.91
N GLN A 924 16.47 20.33 -4.76
CA GLN A 924 16.68 21.77 -4.80
C GLN A 924 15.54 22.47 -4.06
N PHE A 925 15.88 23.38 -3.16
CA PHE A 925 14.94 24.12 -2.31
C PHE A 925 14.72 25.54 -2.83
N ASP A 926 15.74 26.17 -3.40
CA ASP A 926 15.64 27.50 -3.99
C ASP A 926 16.10 27.52 -5.44
N GLU A 927 15.39 28.28 -6.28
CA GLU A 927 15.74 28.48 -7.69
C GLU A 927 17.12 29.12 -7.85
N HIS A 928 17.50 29.98 -6.90
CA HIS A 928 18.79 30.67 -6.86
C HIS A 928 19.39 30.56 -5.46
N ALA A 929 20.69 30.26 -5.37
CA ALA A 929 21.39 30.26 -4.10
C ALA A 929 21.63 31.71 -3.61
N VAL A 930 20.93 32.13 -2.57
CA VAL A 930 20.97 33.50 -2.01
C VAL A 930 21.73 33.51 -0.67
N ILE A 931 22.54 34.54 -0.45
CA ILE A 931 23.17 34.81 0.84
C ILE A 931 22.46 36.01 1.48
N GLY A 932 22.06 35.89 2.75
CA GLY A 932 21.40 36.94 3.52
C GLY A 932 22.28 38.18 3.70
N LYS A 933 21.66 39.34 3.93
CA LYS A 933 22.37 40.63 4.11
C LYS A 933 23.27 40.67 5.34
N ASP A 934 22.96 39.83 6.32
CA ASP A 934 23.69 39.54 7.56
C ASP A 934 24.78 38.46 7.41
N GLY A 935 24.89 37.84 6.22
CA GLY A 935 25.76 36.70 5.97
C GLY A 935 25.16 35.36 6.42
N PHE A 936 23.88 35.31 6.78
CA PHE A 936 23.17 34.05 6.99
C PHE A 936 22.97 33.31 5.67
N GLU A 937 22.96 31.98 5.72
CA GLU A 937 22.93 31.11 4.55
C GLU A 937 21.95 29.96 4.78
N GLU A 938 20.75 30.07 4.21
CA GLU A 938 19.86 28.92 4.13
C GLU A 938 20.40 27.89 3.12
N PRO A 939 20.28 26.58 3.39
CA PRO A 939 20.60 25.55 2.41
C PRO A 939 19.70 25.65 1.18
N PHE A 940 20.31 25.79 -0.01
CA PHE A 940 19.56 25.90 -1.27
C PHE A 940 19.26 24.53 -1.91
N ALA A 941 19.92 23.47 -1.44
CA ALA A 941 19.74 22.11 -1.93
C ALA A 941 20.22 21.05 -0.91
N SER A 942 20.01 19.76 -1.21
CA SER A 942 20.62 18.62 -0.52
C SER A 942 21.02 17.51 -1.49
N ILE A 943 22.05 16.74 -1.14
CA ILE A 943 22.43 15.50 -1.84
C ILE A 943 22.35 14.35 -0.84
N ALA A 944 21.68 13.27 -1.26
CA ALA A 944 21.49 12.06 -0.47
C ALA A 944 21.75 10.79 -1.28
N VAL A 945 21.94 9.68 -0.58
CA VAL A 945 22.03 8.32 -1.12
C VAL A 945 21.04 7.42 -0.39
N MET A 946 20.61 6.33 -1.03
CA MET A 946 19.77 5.30 -0.41
C MET A 946 20.48 3.95 -0.53
N GLU A 947 20.71 3.30 0.61
CA GLU A 947 21.42 2.02 0.72
C GLU A 947 20.69 1.09 1.69
N ASN A 948 21.17 -0.15 1.89
CA ASN A 948 20.47 -1.13 2.74
C ASN A 948 20.59 -0.88 4.26
N ASN A 949 21.59 -0.12 4.72
CA ASN A 949 21.82 0.20 6.14
C ASN A 949 22.65 1.49 6.32
N ILE A 950 22.74 1.95 7.58
CA ILE A 950 23.44 3.18 7.99
C ILE A 950 24.91 3.18 7.55
N SER A 951 25.63 2.08 7.77
CA SER A 951 27.06 1.98 7.46
C SER A 951 27.33 2.07 5.95
N SER A 952 26.53 1.38 5.13
CA SER A 952 26.65 1.48 3.67
C SER A 952 26.23 2.86 3.15
N ALA A 953 25.14 3.45 3.67
CA ALA A 953 24.72 4.81 3.31
C ALA A 953 25.81 5.86 3.65
N LYS A 954 26.40 5.77 4.84
CA LYS A 954 27.49 6.64 5.31
C LYS A 954 28.74 6.53 4.43
N GLN A 955 29.17 5.31 4.10
CA GLN A 955 30.29 5.12 3.18
C GLN A 955 29.97 5.70 1.79
N LYS A 956 28.79 5.39 1.23
CA LYS A 956 28.40 5.82 -0.11
C LYS A 956 28.31 7.34 -0.22
N LEU A 957 27.74 8.01 0.78
CA LEU A 957 27.65 9.46 0.81
C LEU A 957 29.04 10.13 0.89
N LEU A 958 29.97 9.53 1.64
CA LEU A 958 31.36 10.01 1.71
C LEU A 958 32.16 9.76 0.42
N GLU A 959 31.82 8.74 -0.37
CA GLU A 959 32.35 8.57 -1.74
C GLU A 959 31.83 9.67 -2.67
N ILE A 960 30.52 9.93 -2.67
CA ILE A 960 29.89 10.99 -3.49
C ILE A 960 30.40 12.39 -3.10
N ALA A 961 30.55 12.68 -1.81
CA ALA A 961 31.08 13.95 -1.32
C ALA A 961 32.54 14.21 -1.76
N LYS A 962 33.31 13.14 -2.04
CA LYS A 962 34.66 13.23 -2.61
C LYS A 962 34.62 13.33 -4.15
N ASP A 963 33.74 12.58 -4.83
CA ASP A 963 33.56 12.63 -6.30
C ASP A 963 33.23 14.06 -6.75
N PHE A 964 32.35 14.75 -6.03
CA PHE A 964 31.98 16.16 -6.30
C PHE A 964 32.90 17.21 -5.65
N ASN A 965 33.93 16.83 -4.88
CA ASN A 965 34.83 17.76 -4.18
C ASN A 965 34.10 18.82 -3.31
N ILE A 966 33.03 18.42 -2.62
CA ILE A 966 32.13 19.30 -1.86
C ILE A 966 32.36 19.30 -0.34
N THR A 967 33.24 18.44 0.16
CA THR A 967 33.67 18.49 1.57
C THR A 967 34.89 19.40 1.75
N SER A 968 34.96 20.15 2.85
CA SER A 968 36.11 21.02 3.17
C SER A 968 36.43 21.00 4.67
N PRO A 969 37.62 21.45 5.11
CA PRO A 969 37.93 21.55 6.54
C PRO A 969 36.99 22.47 7.35
N ALA A 970 36.27 23.39 6.68
CA ALA A 970 35.28 24.27 7.30
C ALA A 970 33.82 23.74 7.16
N TYR A 971 33.62 22.67 6.38
CA TYR A 971 32.34 22.01 6.16
C TYR A 971 32.59 20.52 5.95
N ASN A 972 33.00 19.85 7.03
CA ASN A 972 33.45 18.46 6.97
C ASN A 972 32.26 17.51 7.11
N ILE A 973 31.80 16.99 5.97
CA ILE A 973 30.67 16.06 5.92
C ILE A 973 30.92 14.82 6.79
N ALA A 974 32.17 14.34 6.94
CA ALA A 974 32.46 13.21 7.82
C ALA A 974 32.19 13.50 9.30
N ASP A 975 32.39 14.74 9.75
CA ASP A 975 32.10 15.15 11.13
C ASP A 975 30.59 15.34 11.36
N PHE A 976 29.83 15.69 10.33
CA PHE A 976 28.37 15.79 10.41
C PHE A 976 27.69 14.41 10.45
N LEU A 977 28.28 13.40 9.78
CA LEU A 977 27.76 12.03 9.79
C LEU A 977 28.24 11.20 11.00
N LYS A 978 29.11 11.75 11.87
CA LYS A 978 29.75 10.97 12.95
C LYS A 978 28.73 10.38 13.93
N ASP A 979 27.69 11.14 14.28
CA ASP A 979 26.71 10.79 15.30
C ASP A 979 25.66 9.78 14.81
N PHE A 980 25.68 9.43 13.51
CA PHE A 980 24.90 8.33 12.93
C PHE A 980 25.70 7.02 13.03
N GLU A 981 25.39 6.24 14.05
CA GLU A 981 25.96 4.91 14.33
C GLU A 981 24.84 3.87 14.56
N THR A 982 25.16 2.59 14.38
CA THR A 982 24.26 1.41 14.46
C THR A 982 24.16 0.82 15.86
#